data_AF-A0A2V1AUP4-F1
#
_entry.id   AF-A0A2V1AUP4-F1
#
_cell.length_a   1.000
_cell.length_b   1.000
_cell.length_c   1.000
_cell.angle_alpha   90.00
_cell.angle_beta   90.00
_cell.angle_gamma   90.00
#
_symmetry.space_group_name_H-M   'P 1'
#
loop_
_entity.id
_entity.type
_entity.pdbx_description
1 polymer ?
#
loop_
_entity_poly.entity_id
_entity_poly.type
_entity_poly.pdbx_seq_one_letter_code
_entity_poly.pdbx_strand_id
1 'polypeptide(L)'
;MPINLFSQLSLTWLSWRTSSYLYLIKRVTGTLTQALLFSLIAQSYLYGANTGADAAECRTVSMYPSYARIRSFDESHTKFASKYSLWLYRESGKDTVPKKEGEGFQALDGIPILFIPGNAGSYRQVRSIAAETSVLWFDPNIHVVDNPKQKNYDFFAADFNEDFSAFHGRTILDQAEYLNDAVGFILSLYAHTENPPTSLILMGHSMGGIVARLMLTLPNYIPGSVNTILTLSSPHSAPPLTFDGDLLRVYSAIDRFWYDGFHPSSQEPTLAQQRLHNVSVVSLTGGLLDSILPADYTTLGYLVPPSNGFTMFTTGIPDVWTPSDHLAIVWCRQLRRSIARWLLSIADISSPHRTYPLERRMELSRQIFMTGLEKYAEQDFDKTKDAVGVTLDKNKVNFLGPNSILKFNNGRHNPRKVNVIMTEPGSTFQFLSSDTLTYWEDAMIAESQTASVLLCSKDKSPNADPENSFAGLQCVDLFTYIRRIPRSSSDVEKLMDSSFDGEKDSFYGLKIEPSILDAFDMVIIHEPLETSKSHFSIAHLASASKANVTLKSDLNSLLMSNVHAKLPADRPLSTNIYIPGAWSSVLAYKVQFKNLEKKDSEFIPFIRQWRDEPYETKWHINVKNGAETHLSVHAIAPFTPFDRTRKNKGINLELWVDPENPQTDDPLPDIEMVFSVDVWGSLRLLVLRYRLAVVAHCLAVSLLVFLFQSVRYYHTGKFPDQVYGLGCICERKLFALLVIFLGSLSYLVKNKTVQRLLNLADPVVLHHKNEINISLHPNYSLNTFYLGLEENCLWFLGPAFFVMAIGINWFIYHLLVYTGLGLVYVGRLTKLFPRTFEEKEKPFMRWRKSKIGGTIVLVVLVTFYMPYQFAYLVSSLMQIVTVVKLMAHRNAKSACNYNISIMMLMLWVLPINIPVLIVFVHNFSINWATPFSSHHNFLAVAPIVALAQLQSQYSEWVPIPRQGEGRNTYFKAVVSVLAYIVFYCMIYGVRHTYWLHHLFNFTCGLILLGYGEKVLWK
;
A
#
# COMPACT_ATOMS: atom_id res chain seq x y z
N MET A 1 64.22 33.27 43.85
CA MET A 1 62.99 32.44 43.78
C MET A 1 61.84 33.31 43.32
N PRO A 2 61.45 33.21 42.04
CA PRO A 2 60.05 32.92 41.73
C PRO A 2 59.92 32.07 40.44
N ILE A 3 59.57 30.79 40.58
CA ILE A 3 59.09 29.95 39.46
C ILE A 3 58.01 29.05 40.05
N ASN A 4 56.73 29.46 39.99
CA ASN A 4 55.61 28.51 40.12
C ASN A 4 54.21 29.07 39.78
N LEU A 5 54.06 30.32 39.33
CA LEU A 5 52.73 30.84 38.98
C LEU A 5 52.33 30.65 37.50
N PHE A 6 53.27 30.37 36.59
CA PHE A 6 52.99 30.28 35.15
C PHE A 6 52.68 28.87 34.62
N SER A 7 53.00 27.80 35.36
CA SER A 7 52.76 26.41 34.91
C SER A 7 51.35 25.90 35.23
N GLN A 8 50.70 26.37 36.30
CA GLN A 8 49.34 25.95 36.66
C GLN A 8 48.24 26.64 35.82
N LEU A 9 48.49 27.84 35.30
CA LEU A 9 47.55 28.55 34.42
C LEU A 9 47.56 28.01 32.98
N SER A 10 48.68 27.46 32.48
CA SER A 10 48.75 26.89 31.13
C SER A 10 48.15 25.48 31.04
N LEU A 11 48.29 24.65 32.08
CA LEU A 11 47.72 23.29 32.13
C LEU A 11 46.20 23.28 32.34
N THR A 12 45.64 24.24 33.08
CA THR A 12 44.19 24.41 33.23
C THR A 12 43.54 25.02 31.98
N TRP A 13 44.23 25.93 31.28
CA TRP A 13 43.81 26.45 29.97
C TRP A 13 43.88 25.41 28.85
N LEU A 14 44.90 24.53 28.83
CA LEU A 14 44.97 23.43 27.85
C LEU A 14 43.91 22.35 28.11
N SER A 15 43.62 22.01 29.38
CA SER A 15 42.57 21.05 29.78
C SER A 15 41.16 21.51 29.40
N TRP A 16 40.85 22.81 29.56
CA TRP A 16 39.58 23.38 29.11
C TRP A 16 39.45 23.43 27.58
N ARG A 17 40.53 23.70 26.86
CA ARG A 17 40.53 23.66 25.37
C ARG A 17 40.43 22.25 24.82
N THR A 18 41.13 21.26 25.37
CA THR A 18 41.05 19.86 24.88
C THR A 18 39.70 19.23 25.16
N SER A 19 39.08 19.49 26.32
CA SER A 19 37.69 19.08 26.61
C SER A 19 36.68 19.73 25.66
N SER A 20 36.84 21.03 25.37
CA SER A 20 35.98 21.76 24.43
C SER A 20 36.13 21.29 22.98
N TYR A 21 37.36 20.95 22.56
CA TYR A 21 37.64 20.41 21.22
C TYR A 21 37.13 18.97 21.06
N LEU A 22 37.33 18.10 22.04
CA LEU A 22 36.75 16.75 22.05
C LEU A 22 35.21 16.79 22.07
N TYR A 23 34.63 17.77 22.75
CA TYR A 23 33.18 17.99 22.79
C TYR A 23 32.65 18.54 21.46
N LEU A 24 33.40 19.45 20.81
CA LEU A 24 33.09 19.97 19.47
C LEU A 24 33.23 18.87 18.40
N ILE A 25 34.30 18.07 18.44
CA ILE A 25 34.53 16.95 17.54
C ILE A 25 33.42 15.91 17.70
N LYS A 26 33.03 15.55 18.93
CA LYS A 26 31.89 14.64 19.17
C LYS A 26 30.56 15.20 18.67
N ARG A 27 30.33 16.51 18.78
CA ARG A 27 29.14 17.17 18.22
C ARG A 27 29.16 17.13 16.70
N VAL A 28 30.29 17.43 16.07
CA VAL A 28 30.45 17.44 14.62
C VAL A 28 30.35 16.03 14.04
N THR A 29 30.97 15.02 14.67
CA THR A 29 30.85 13.63 14.21
C THR A 29 29.43 13.11 14.37
N GLY A 30 28.75 13.45 15.46
CA GLY A 30 27.35 13.09 15.68
C GLY A 30 26.37 13.75 14.69
N THR A 31 26.58 15.02 14.33
CA THR A 31 25.73 15.68 13.32
C THR A 31 26.02 15.18 11.91
N LEU A 32 27.29 14.85 11.60
CA LEU A 32 27.67 14.27 10.31
C LEU A 32 27.06 12.88 10.11
N THR A 33 27.02 12.02 11.13
CA THR A 33 26.40 10.69 11.01
C THR A 33 24.88 10.79 10.84
N GLN A 34 24.23 11.73 11.52
CA GLN A 34 22.79 11.99 11.36
C GLN A 34 22.45 12.51 9.96
N ALA A 35 23.22 13.48 9.46
CA ALA A 35 23.06 14.03 8.13
C ALA A 35 23.34 12.98 7.04
N LEU A 36 24.35 12.13 7.24
CA LEU A 36 24.66 11.03 6.32
C LEU A 36 23.51 10.03 6.25
N LEU A 37 22.95 9.59 7.40
CA LEU A 37 21.84 8.65 7.43
C LEU A 37 20.61 9.20 6.69
N PHE A 38 20.23 10.45 6.98
CA PHE A 38 19.13 11.12 6.31
C PHE A 38 19.40 11.26 4.80
N SER A 39 20.62 11.66 4.42
CA SER A 39 21.03 11.81 3.02
C SER A 39 21.01 10.50 2.26
N LEU A 40 21.44 9.39 2.88
CA LEU A 40 21.44 8.07 2.24
C LEU A 40 20.01 7.58 1.99
N ILE A 41 19.10 7.75 2.95
CA ILE A 41 17.67 7.40 2.80
C ILE A 41 17.02 8.28 1.73
N ALA A 42 17.29 9.59 1.74
CA ALA A 42 16.76 10.50 0.74
C ALA A 42 17.31 10.18 -0.66
N GLN A 43 18.60 9.85 -0.77
CA GLN A 43 19.23 9.50 -2.04
C GLN A 43 18.72 8.16 -2.58
N SER A 44 18.56 7.14 -1.73
CA SER A 44 18.01 5.85 -2.16
C SER A 44 16.56 5.98 -2.62
N TYR A 45 15.79 6.90 -2.02
CA TYR A 45 14.41 7.18 -2.44
C TYR A 45 14.32 8.00 -3.73
N LEU A 46 15.09 9.08 -3.84
CA LEU A 46 15.01 9.99 -4.98
C LEU A 46 15.68 9.45 -6.26
N TYR A 47 16.74 8.66 -6.12
CA TYR A 47 17.54 8.17 -7.25
C TYR A 47 17.47 6.66 -7.44
N GLY A 48 16.78 5.93 -6.56
CA GLY A 48 16.58 4.50 -6.70
C GLY A 48 15.60 4.19 -7.83
N ALA A 49 16.12 3.94 -9.03
CA ALA A 49 15.31 3.49 -10.16
C ALA A 49 14.74 2.09 -9.90
N ASN A 50 13.46 1.90 -10.25
CA ASN A 50 12.90 0.56 -10.32
C ASN A 50 13.40 -0.12 -11.60
N THR A 51 13.86 -1.36 -11.47
CA THR A 51 14.39 -2.16 -12.58
C THR A 51 13.72 -3.53 -12.62
N GLY A 52 13.82 -4.21 -13.77
CA GLY A 52 13.24 -5.55 -13.96
C GLY A 52 11.74 -5.56 -13.70
N ALA A 53 11.28 -6.51 -12.88
CA ALA A 53 9.86 -6.70 -12.59
C ALA A 53 9.15 -5.51 -11.90
N ASP A 54 9.91 -4.57 -11.32
CA ASP A 54 9.34 -3.38 -10.68
C ASP A 54 9.35 -2.14 -11.59
N ALA A 55 9.85 -2.24 -12.84
CA ALA A 55 9.92 -1.12 -13.77
C ALA A 55 8.53 -0.67 -14.28
N ALA A 56 8.39 0.62 -14.56
CA ALA A 56 7.15 1.20 -15.09
C ALA A 56 7.04 0.98 -16.60
N GLU A 57 6.17 0.05 -17.02
CA GLU A 57 6.06 -0.38 -18.42
C GLU A 57 4.61 -0.35 -18.96
N CYS A 58 3.75 0.45 -18.33
CA CYS A 58 2.37 0.68 -18.81
C CYS A 58 2.36 1.45 -20.13
N ARG A 59 1.64 0.93 -21.15
CA ARG A 59 1.45 1.63 -22.43
C ARG A 59 0.41 2.75 -22.31
N THR A 60 0.64 3.82 -23.05
CA THR A 60 -0.30 4.93 -23.19
C THR A 60 -1.54 4.53 -24.00
N VAL A 61 -2.63 5.28 -23.83
CA VAL A 61 -3.94 4.98 -24.43
C VAL A 61 -4.54 6.22 -25.10
N SER A 62 -5.31 5.98 -26.16
CA SER A 62 -6.11 7.01 -26.84
C SER A 62 -7.60 6.63 -26.76
N MET A 63 -8.47 7.64 -26.67
CA MET A 63 -9.91 7.49 -26.45
C MET A 63 -10.64 8.80 -26.81
N TYR A 64 -11.93 8.72 -27.07
CA TYR A 64 -12.78 9.86 -27.46
C TYR A 64 -13.95 10.03 -26.47
N PRO A 65 -13.65 10.48 -25.23
CA PRO A 65 -14.61 10.47 -24.14
C PRO A 65 -15.67 11.56 -24.33
N SER A 66 -16.94 11.19 -24.19
CA SER A 66 -18.08 12.10 -24.09
C SER A 66 -18.78 11.92 -22.75
N TYR A 67 -19.18 13.03 -22.12
CA TYR A 67 -19.80 13.02 -20.81
C TYR A 67 -21.13 13.76 -20.82
N ALA A 68 -22.16 13.10 -20.31
CA ALA A 68 -23.48 13.69 -20.09
C ALA A 68 -23.73 13.87 -18.60
N ARG A 69 -23.97 15.11 -18.15
CA ARG A 69 -24.35 15.39 -16.76
C ARG A 69 -25.82 15.01 -16.55
N ILE A 70 -26.08 14.20 -15.53
CA ILE A 70 -27.44 13.81 -15.15
C ILE A 70 -28.03 14.90 -14.25
N ARG A 71 -28.81 15.81 -14.84
CA ARG A 71 -29.42 16.94 -14.12
C ARG A 71 -30.69 16.57 -13.35
N SER A 72 -31.33 15.45 -13.70
CA SER A 72 -32.53 14.94 -13.05
C SER A 72 -32.28 14.32 -11.67
N PHE A 73 -31.02 14.02 -11.33
CA PHE A 73 -30.63 13.61 -9.99
C PHE A 73 -30.31 14.86 -9.15
N ASP A 74 -31.38 15.52 -8.71
CA ASP A 74 -31.36 16.82 -8.04
C ASP A 74 -31.71 16.70 -6.54
N GLU A 75 -31.99 17.83 -5.90
CA GLU A 75 -32.29 17.91 -4.47
C GLU A 75 -33.56 17.15 -4.06
N SER A 76 -34.43 16.77 -5.00
CA SER A 76 -35.59 15.92 -4.67
C SER A 76 -35.19 14.47 -4.37
N HIS A 77 -34.01 14.06 -4.84
CA HIS A 77 -33.50 12.70 -4.67
C HIS A 77 -32.46 12.61 -3.55
N THR A 78 -31.62 13.62 -3.40
CA THR A 78 -30.59 13.63 -2.37
C THR A 78 -30.24 15.05 -1.92
N LYS A 79 -30.04 15.21 -0.61
CA LYS A 79 -29.62 16.49 -0.01
C LYS A 79 -28.23 16.96 -0.47
N PHE A 80 -27.44 16.08 -1.09
CA PHE A 80 -26.09 16.38 -1.56
C PHE A 80 -26.03 16.78 -3.04
N ALA A 81 -27.16 16.89 -3.76
CA ALA A 81 -27.16 17.20 -5.19
C ALA A 81 -26.61 18.60 -5.54
N SER A 82 -26.60 19.52 -4.56
CA SER A 82 -25.93 20.82 -4.69
C SER A 82 -24.41 20.74 -4.53
N LYS A 83 -23.90 19.69 -3.88
CA LYS A 83 -22.48 19.46 -3.62
C LYS A 83 -21.85 18.48 -4.60
N TYR A 84 -22.55 17.43 -4.99
CA TYR A 84 -22.04 16.36 -5.84
C TYR A 84 -22.85 16.25 -7.13
N SER A 85 -22.25 15.67 -8.16
CA SER A 85 -22.95 15.44 -9.43
C SER A 85 -22.70 14.04 -9.97
N LEU A 86 -23.63 13.59 -10.81
CA LEU A 86 -23.59 12.29 -11.45
C LEU A 86 -23.45 12.48 -12.96
N TRP A 87 -22.55 11.73 -13.56
CA TRP A 87 -22.23 11.79 -14.98
C TRP A 87 -22.41 10.43 -15.63
N LEU A 88 -22.82 10.42 -16.88
CA LEU A 88 -22.83 9.24 -17.75
C LEU A 88 -21.70 9.38 -18.77
N TYR A 89 -20.81 8.40 -18.83
CA TYR A 89 -19.78 8.28 -19.85
C TYR A 89 -20.35 7.65 -21.12
N ARG A 90 -19.97 8.17 -22.29
CA ARG A 90 -20.22 7.58 -23.61
C ARG A 90 -18.96 7.67 -24.46
N GLU A 91 -18.57 6.59 -25.12
CA GLU A 91 -17.47 6.62 -26.09
C GLU A 91 -17.97 7.14 -27.44
N SER A 92 -17.38 8.24 -27.91
CA SER A 92 -17.80 8.88 -29.15
C SER A 92 -17.60 7.95 -30.35
N GLY A 93 -18.63 7.81 -31.18
CA GLY A 93 -18.58 6.94 -32.37
C GLY A 93 -18.79 5.45 -32.08
N LYS A 94 -19.00 5.07 -30.82
CA LYS A 94 -19.38 3.70 -30.42
C LYS A 94 -20.74 3.69 -29.74
N ASP A 95 -20.83 4.40 -28.62
CA ASP A 95 -22.05 4.47 -27.83
C ASP A 95 -23.12 5.36 -28.49
N THR A 96 -24.39 4.96 -28.38
CA THR A 96 -25.51 5.75 -28.92
C THR A 96 -25.64 7.07 -28.16
N VAL A 97 -25.77 8.16 -28.92
CA VAL A 97 -26.00 9.51 -28.37
C VAL A 97 -27.47 9.87 -28.59
N PRO A 98 -28.16 10.45 -27.60
CA PRO A 98 -29.54 10.91 -27.77
C PRO A 98 -29.64 11.93 -28.91
N LYS A 99 -30.57 11.73 -29.84
CA LYS A 99 -30.75 12.62 -31.00
C LYS A 99 -31.50 13.91 -30.67
N LYS A 100 -32.26 13.93 -29.56
CA LYS A 100 -33.03 15.08 -29.07
C LYS A 100 -32.90 15.23 -27.56
N GLU A 101 -33.04 16.46 -27.10
CA GLU A 101 -33.12 16.80 -25.67
C GLU A 101 -34.39 16.16 -25.06
N GLY A 102 -34.23 15.39 -23.97
CA GLY A 102 -35.34 14.65 -23.33
C GLY A 102 -35.49 13.18 -23.73
N GLU A 103 -34.94 12.74 -24.88
CA GLU A 103 -34.88 11.31 -25.27
C GLU A 103 -33.68 10.57 -24.63
N GLY A 104 -33.05 11.19 -23.62
CA GLY A 104 -31.71 10.83 -23.14
C GLY A 104 -31.58 9.43 -22.56
N PHE A 105 -32.51 9.06 -21.66
CA PHE A 105 -32.40 7.82 -20.89
C PHE A 105 -33.11 6.62 -21.55
N GLN A 106 -33.92 6.84 -22.59
CA GLN A 106 -34.53 5.75 -23.36
C GLN A 106 -33.49 4.95 -24.18
N ALA A 107 -32.30 5.51 -24.37
CA ALA A 107 -31.19 4.86 -25.04
C ALA A 107 -30.32 3.98 -24.12
N LEU A 108 -30.63 3.92 -22.81
CA LEU A 108 -29.91 3.08 -21.85
C LEU A 108 -30.36 1.62 -21.97
N ASP A 109 -29.49 0.78 -22.52
CA ASP A 109 -29.74 -0.65 -22.71
C ASP A 109 -28.61 -1.55 -22.16
N GLY A 110 -27.59 -0.94 -21.56
CA GLY A 110 -26.41 -1.62 -21.04
C GLY A 110 -26.54 -2.08 -19.59
N ILE A 111 -25.51 -2.76 -19.11
CA ILE A 111 -25.36 -3.13 -17.70
C ILE A 111 -24.84 -1.90 -16.92
N PRO A 112 -25.53 -1.45 -15.86
CA PRO A 112 -25.10 -0.27 -15.11
C PRO A 112 -23.83 -0.55 -14.28
N ILE A 113 -22.86 0.37 -14.37
CA ILE A 113 -21.68 0.44 -13.50
C ILE A 113 -21.60 1.83 -12.90
N LEU A 114 -21.31 1.92 -11.59
CA LEU A 114 -21.03 3.18 -10.90
C LEU A 114 -19.54 3.26 -10.53
N PHE A 115 -18.83 4.18 -11.18
CA PHE A 115 -17.46 4.53 -10.88
C PHE A 115 -17.37 5.57 -9.76
N ILE A 116 -16.51 5.30 -8.78
CA ILE A 116 -16.28 6.11 -7.59
C ILE A 116 -14.80 6.56 -7.59
N PRO A 117 -14.52 7.86 -7.81
CA PRO A 117 -13.15 8.36 -7.87
C PRO A 117 -12.47 8.38 -6.50
N GLY A 118 -11.15 8.52 -6.52
CA GLY A 118 -10.30 8.63 -5.34
C GLY A 118 -10.28 10.01 -4.68
N ASN A 119 -9.34 10.16 -3.73
CA ASN A 119 -9.06 11.43 -3.06
C ASN A 119 -8.63 12.51 -4.05
N ALA A 120 -9.31 13.66 -4.08
CA ALA A 120 -9.11 14.69 -5.09
C ALA A 120 -9.18 14.16 -6.55
N GLY A 121 -9.92 13.07 -6.74
CA GLY A 121 -10.15 12.46 -8.05
C GLY A 121 -11.39 13.03 -8.73
N SER A 122 -11.45 12.87 -10.04
CA SER A 122 -12.57 13.29 -10.88
C SER A 122 -13.27 12.08 -11.52
N TYR A 123 -14.56 12.22 -11.81
CA TYR A 123 -15.36 11.29 -12.63
C TYR A 123 -14.66 10.90 -13.95
N ARG A 124 -13.75 11.75 -14.44
CA ARG A 124 -12.98 11.53 -15.67
C ARG A 124 -12.02 10.35 -15.61
N GLN A 125 -11.65 9.86 -14.43
CA GLN A 125 -10.71 8.74 -14.29
C GLN A 125 -11.22 7.44 -14.92
N VAL A 126 -12.54 7.25 -15.02
CA VAL A 126 -13.17 6.04 -15.60
C VAL A 126 -12.90 5.86 -17.10
N ARG A 127 -12.58 6.96 -17.81
CA ARG A 127 -12.58 7.03 -19.28
C ARG A 127 -11.85 5.90 -19.98
N SER A 128 -10.68 5.53 -19.48
CA SER A 128 -9.81 4.59 -20.17
C SER A 128 -10.40 3.17 -20.14
N ILE A 129 -11.00 2.79 -19.01
CA ILE A 129 -11.64 1.50 -18.82
C ILE A 129 -12.95 1.47 -19.59
N ALA A 130 -13.78 2.51 -19.44
CA ALA A 130 -15.06 2.60 -20.14
C ALA A 130 -14.90 2.58 -21.67
N ALA A 131 -13.95 3.35 -22.21
CA ALA A 131 -13.61 3.33 -23.63
C ALA A 131 -13.21 1.94 -24.12
N GLU A 132 -12.38 1.20 -23.35
CA GLU A 132 -11.98 -0.15 -23.74
C GLU A 132 -13.18 -1.10 -23.78
N THR A 133 -14.03 -1.05 -22.76
CA THR A 133 -15.22 -1.89 -22.68
C THR A 133 -16.16 -1.62 -23.86
N SER A 134 -16.40 -0.35 -24.21
CA SER A 134 -17.21 0.00 -25.40
C SER A 134 -16.56 -0.47 -26.70
N VAL A 135 -15.25 -0.29 -26.87
CA VAL A 135 -14.53 -0.75 -28.08
C VAL A 135 -14.62 -2.26 -28.23
N LEU A 136 -14.41 -3.03 -27.15
CA LEU A 136 -14.47 -4.49 -27.17
C LEU A 136 -15.85 -5.05 -27.53
N TRP A 137 -16.92 -4.37 -27.12
CA TRP A 137 -18.27 -4.81 -27.39
C TRP A 137 -18.75 -4.44 -28.79
N PHE A 138 -18.53 -3.19 -29.22
CA PHE A 138 -19.10 -2.68 -30.47
C PHE A 138 -18.25 -2.99 -31.71
N ASP A 139 -17.01 -3.44 -31.56
CA ASP A 139 -16.16 -3.81 -32.69
C ASP A 139 -16.26 -5.32 -33.00
N PRO A 140 -16.96 -5.71 -34.08
CA PRO A 140 -17.15 -7.12 -34.40
C PRO A 140 -15.85 -7.82 -34.81
N ASN A 141 -14.80 -7.07 -35.15
CA ASN A 141 -13.49 -7.64 -35.51
C ASN A 141 -12.68 -8.05 -34.28
N ILE A 142 -13.13 -7.71 -33.07
CA ILE A 142 -12.38 -7.91 -31.83
C ILE A 142 -13.15 -8.90 -30.95
N HIS A 143 -13.03 -10.19 -31.26
CA HIS A 143 -13.61 -11.26 -30.44
C HIS A 143 -12.68 -11.62 -29.27
N VAL A 144 -13.03 -11.23 -28.04
CA VAL A 144 -12.14 -11.39 -26.87
C VAL A 144 -12.73 -12.27 -25.78
N VAL A 145 -14.06 -12.37 -25.74
CA VAL A 145 -14.81 -13.12 -24.74
C VAL A 145 -15.89 -13.91 -25.45
N ASP A 146 -15.90 -15.22 -25.20
CA ASP A 146 -17.00 -16.10 -25.60
C ASP A 146 -18.05 -16.12 -24.49
N ASN A 147 -18.95 -15.14 -24.50
CA ASN A 147 -20.09 -15.06 -23.59
C ASN A 147 -21.34 -14.64 -24.38
N PRO A 148 -22.28 -15.54 -24.65
CA PRO A 148 -23.48 -15.23 -25.43
C PRO A 148 -24.44 -14.27 -24.70
N LYS A 149 -24.28 -14.12 -23.38
CA LYS A 149 -25.13 -13.25 -22.55
C LYS A 149 -24.49 -11.88 -22.25
N GLN A 150 -23.37 -11.57 -22.88
CA GLN A 150 -22.67 -10.31 -22.68
C GLN A 150 -23.43 -9.13 -23.31
N LYS A 151 -23.18 -7.93 -22.80
CA LYS A 151 -23.83 -6.69 -23.25
C LYS A 151 -22.88 -5.51 -23.01
N ASN A 152 -23.12 -4.36 -23.68
CA ASN A 152 -22.45 -3.10 -23.34
C ASN A 152 -22.69 -2.71 -21.88
N TYR A 153 -21.81 -1.85 -21.38
CA TYR A 153 -21.88 -1.30 -20.04
C TYR A 153 -22.16 0.20 -20.08
N ASP A 154 -23.11 0.64 -19.26
CA ASP A 154 -23.40 2.05 -19.07
C ASP A 154 -22.63 2.54 -17.83
N PHE A 155 -21.55 3.28 -18.07
CA PHE A 155 -20.68 3.79 -17.02
C PHE A 155 -21.20 5.12 -16.46
N PHE A 156 -21.79 5.04 -15.28
CA PHE A 156 -22.06 6.19 -14.42
C PHE A 156 -20.79 6.52 -13.62
N ALA A 157 -20.52 7.80 -13.42
CA ALA A 157 -19.36 8.25 -12.67
C ALA A 157 -19.76 9.38 -11.72
N ALA A 158 -19.39 9.23 -10.45
CA ALA A 158 -19.61 10.23 -9.45
C ALA A 158 -18.57 11.35 -9.55
N ASP A 159 -19.02 12.58 -9.39
CA ASP A 159 -18.17 13.75 -9.29
C ASP A 159 -18.33 14.38 -7.91
N PHE A 160 -17.28 14.26 -7.11
CA PHE A 160 -17.21 14.82 -5.77
C PHE A 160 -16.56 16.21 -5.73
N ASN A 161 -16.46 16.89 -6.88
CA ASN A 161 -15.73 18.16 -7.01
C ASN A 161 -14.30 18.07 -6.47
N GLU A 162 -13.62 16.93 -6.66
CA GLU A 162 -12.26 16.69 -6.16
C GLU A 162 -12.13 16.85 -4.62
N ASP A 163 -13.18 16.50 -3.87
CA ASP A 163 -13.15 16.45 -2.41
C ASP A 163 -11.97 15.61 -1.86
N PHE A 164 -11.32 16.13 -0.82
CA PHE A 164 -10.18 15.49 -0.17
C PHE A 164 -10.59 14.41 0.86
N SER A 165 -11.15 13.30 0.38
CA SER A 165 -11.67 12.19 1.21
C SER A 165 -10.63 11.49 2.09
N ALA A 166 -9.34 11.53 1.74
CA ALA A 166 -8.28 10.89 2.53
C ALA A 166 -7.92 11.63 3.82
N PHE A 167 -8.39 12.87 3.99
CA PHE A 167 -8.01 13.72 5.14
C PHE A 167 -9.17 13.95 6.13
N HIS A 168 -10.38 13.48 5.83
CA HIS A 168 -11.57 13.80 6.64
C HIS A 168 -12.65 12.71 6.57
N GLY A 169 -12.95 12.09 7.71
CA GLY A 169 -13.86 10.94 7.84
C GLY A 169 -15.33 11.26 7.54
N ARG A 170 -15.80 12.48 7.81
CA ARG A 170 -17.19 12.85 7.46
C ARG A 170 -17.39 12.93 5.94
N THR A 171 -16.37 13.32 5.18
CA THR A 171 -16.45 13.41 3.72
C THR A 171 -16.77 12.06 3.08
N ILE A 172 -16.15 10.95 3.52
CA ILE A 172 -16.44 9.62 2.97
C ILE A 172 -17.85 9.13 3.31
N LEU A 173 -18.40 9.52 4.47
CA LEU A 173 -19.79 9.21 4.84
C LEU A 173 -20.78 9.94 3.94
N ASP A 174 -20.56 11.24 3.68
CA ASP A 174 -21.42 12.02 2.79
C ASP A 174 -21.36 11.49 1.35
N GLN A 175 -20.17 11.11 0.87
CA GLN A 175 -19.99 10.44 -0.42
C GLN A 175 -20.77 9.12 -0.50
N ALA A 176 -20.67 8.26 0.51
CA ALA A 176 -21.37 6.98 0.54
C ALA A 176 -22.90 7.15 0.61
N GLU A 177 -23.40 8.11 1.39
CA GLU A 177 -24.83 8.40 1.48
C GLU A 177 -25.38 8.88 0.12
N TYR A 178 -24.71 9.85 -0.52
CA TYR A 178 -25.06 10.32 -1.87
C TYR A 178 -25.08 9.20 -2.92
N LEU A 179 -24.10 8.30 -2.88
CA LEU A 179 -24.02 7.21 -3.85
C LEU A 179 -25.09 6.15 -3.65
N ASN A 180 -25.49 5.84 -2.42
CA ASN A 180 -26.62 4.94 -2.18
C ASN A 180 -27.92 5.50 -2.77
N ASP A 181 -28.16 6.80 -2.61
CA ASP A 181 -29.30 7.48 -3.25
C ASP A 181 -29.17 7.42 -4.78
N ALA A 182 -27.94 7.61 -5.30
CA ALA A 182 -27.65 7.52 -6.74
C ALA A 182 -27.87 6.12 -7.31
N VAL A 183 -27.55 5.05 -6.57
CA VAL A 183 -27.83 3.66 -6.98
C VAL A 183 -29.32 3.46 -7.19
N GLY A 184 -30.16 3.90 -6.24
CA GLY A 184 -31.62 3.83 -6.38
C GLY A 184 -32.12 4.61 -7.61
N PHE A 185 -31.59 5.81 -7.82
CA PHE A 185 -31.91 6.62 -8.99
C PHE A 185 -31.48 5.94 -10.31
N ILE A 186 -30.25 5.43 -10.41
CA ILE A 186 -29.73 4.77 -11.61
C ILE A 186 -30.60 3.57 -11.98
N LEU A 187 -30.93 2.70 -11.02
CA LEU A 187 -31.78 1.53 -11.28
C LEU A 187 -33.17 1.94 -11.79
N SER A 188 -33.72 3.06 -11.29
CA SER A 188 -35.01 3.59 -11.77
C SER A 188 -34.99 4.04 -13.23
N LEU A 189 -33.83 4.44 -13.78
CA LEU A 189 -33.71 4.83 -15.19
C LEU A 189 -34.03 3.67 -16.15
N TYR A 190 -33.80 2.43 -15.72
CA TYR A 190 -34.01 1.22 -16.52
C TYR A 190 -35.39 0.60 -16.34
N ALA A 191 -36.30 1.21 -15.56
CA ALA A 191 -37.62 0.66 -15.27
C ALA A 191 -38.50 0.40 -16.50
N HIS A 192 -38.16 1.03 -17.64
CA HIS A 192 -38.85 0.87 -18.92
C HIS A 192 -38.40 -0.38 -19.72
N THR A 193 -37.31 -1.04 -19.32
CA THR A 193 -36.81 -2.25 -19.99
C THR A 193 -37.61 -3.48 -19.56
N GLU A 194 -37.75 -4.48 -20.44
CA GLU A 194 -38.57 -5.69 -20.18
C GLU A 194 -38.13 -6.47 -18.93
N ASN A 195 -36.81 -6.51 -18.68
CA ASN A 195 -36.21 -7.13 -17.51
C ASN A 195 -35.29 -6.11 -16.83
N PRO A 196 -35.81 -5.26 -15.93
CA PRO A 196 -35.05 -4.16 -15.34
C PRO A 196 -33.96 -4.69 -14.38
N PRO A 197 -32.78 -4.06 -14.37
CA PRO A 197 -31.71 -4.42 -13.46
C PRO A 197 -32.13 -4.16 -12.01
N THR A 198 -31.87 -5.11 -11.13
CA THR A 198 -32.03 -4.96 -9.67
C THR A 198 -30.70 -4.66 -8.98
N SER A 199 -29.58 -4.85 -9.68
CA SER A 199 -28.25 -4.55 -9.18
C SER A 199 -27.33 -3.91 -10.22
N LEU A 200 -26.29 -3.25 -9.73
CA LEU A 200 -25.21 -2.66 -10.53
C LEU A 200 -23.83 -3.01 -9.97
N ILE A 201 -22.79 -2.79 -10.76
CA ILE A 201 -21.39 -3.03 -10.38
C ILE A 201 -20.79 -1.74 -9.81
N LEU A 202 -20.08 -1.82 -8.69
CA LEU A 202 -19.29 -0.71 -8.16
C LEU A 202 -17.83 -0.82 -8.61
N MET A 203 -17.25 0.28 -9.08
CA MET A 203 -15.83 0.38 -9.41
C MET A 203 -15.20 1.54 -8.64
N GLY A 204 -14.39 1.24 -7.63
CA GLY A 204 -13.77 2.24 -6.77
C GLY A 204 -12.27 2.39 -7.04
N HIS A 205 -11.78 3.62 -7.18
CA HIS A 205 -10.33 3.91 -7.21
C HIS A 205 -9.88 4.54 -5.90
N SER A 206 -8.75 4.09 -5.34
CA SER A 206 -8.16 4.66 -4.13
C SER A 206 -9.19 4.72 -2.98
N MET A 207 -9.44 5.88 -2.36
CA MET A 207 -10.49 6.07 -1.35
C MET A 207 -11.91 5.72 -1.83
N GLY A 208 -12.18 5.75 -3.13
CA GLY A 208 -13.48 5.37 -3.71
C GLY A 208 -13.86 3.91 -3.46
N GLY A 209 -12.87 3.00 -3.35
CA GLY A 209 -13.14 1.61 -2.94
C GLY A 209 -13.47 1.46 -1.46
N ILE A 210 -13.05 2.41 -0.61
CA ILE A 210 -13.45 2.47 0.81
C ILE A 210 -14.88 2.99 0.92
N VAL A 211 -15.21 4.01 0.12
CA VAL A 211 -16.60 4.50 -0.02
C VAL A 211 -17.52 3.39 -0.50
N ALA A 212 -17.11 2.59 -1.49
CA ALA A 212 -17.87 1.44 -1.97
C ALA A 212 -18.16 0.42 -0.85
N ARG A 213 -17.17 0.12 0.00
CA ARG A 213 -17.37 -0.76 1.17
C ARG A 213 -18.29 -0.14 2.23
N LEU A 214 -18.19 1.17 2.44
CA LEU A 214 -18.99 1.92 3.40
C LEU A 214 -20.46 2.00 2.99
N MET A 215 -20.76 2.13 1.70
CA MET A 215 -22.13 2.17 1.17
C MET A 215 -23.00 1.04 1.72
N LEU A 216 -22.48 -0.20 1.74
CA LEU A 216 -23.21 -1.39 2.18
C LEU A 216 -23.49 -1.41 3.70
N THR A 217 -22.80 -0.58 4.49
CA THR A 217 -23.01 -0.50 5.95
C THR A 217 -24.08 0.53 6.33
N LEU A 218 -24.44 1.43 5.42
CA LEU A 218 -25.36 2.56 5.70
C LEU A 218 -26.83 2.13 5.67
N PRO A 219 -27.73 2.85 6.38
CA PRO A 219 -29.15 2.52 6.42
C PRO A 219 -29.88 2.74 5.09
N ASN A 220 -29.45 3.70 4.27
CA ASN A 220 -30.04 3.98 2.95
C ASN A 220 -29.57 3.01 1.84
N TYR A 221 -28.78 1.99 2.16
CA TYR A 221 -28.42 0.94 1.22
C TYR A 221 -29.62 0.07 0.86
N ILE A 222 -29.87 -0.11 -0.44
CA ILE A 222 -30.91 -1.00 -0.97
C ILE A 222 -30.35 -2.44 -0.99
N PRO A 223 -30.88 -3.39 -0.20
CA PRO A 223 -30.37 -4.76 -0.16
C PRO A 223 -30.37 -5.44 -1.54
N GLY A 224 -29.25 -6.07 -1.90
CA GLY A 224 -29.09 -6.75 -3.18
C GLY A 224 -28.79 -5.83 -4.38
N SER A 225 -28.78 -4.50 -4.21
CA SER A 225 -28.50 -3.54 -5.29
C SER A 225 -27.04 -3.54 -5.77
N VAL A 226 -26.14 -4.10 -4.97
CA VAL A 226 -24.73 -4.29 -5.34
C VAL A 226 -24.37 -5.75 -5.13
N ASN A 227 -23.86 -6.39 -6.17
CA ASN A 227 -23.36 -7.76 -6.10
C ASN A 227 -21.86 -7.88 -6.43
N THR A 228 -21.28 -6.90 -7.13
CA THR A 228 -19.90 -6.94 -7.63
C THR A 228 -19.20 -5.62 -7.30
N ILE A 229 -18.01 -5.70 -6.70
CA ILE A 229 -17.15 -4.55 -6.42
C ILE A 229 -15.77 -4.82 -7.01
N LEU A 230 -15.29 -3.93 -7.86
CA LEU A 230 -13.90 -3.85 -8.29
C LEU A 230 -13.24 -2.66 -7.59
N THR A 231 -12.10 -2.88 -6.92
CA THR A 231 -11.30 -1.80 -6.33
C THR A 231 -9.92 -1.72 -6.96
N LEU A 232 -9.43 -0.50 -7.17
CA LEU A 232 -8.15 -0.20 -7.81
C LEU A 232 -7.28 0.63 -6.85
N SER A 233 -6.19 0.05 -6.35
CA SER A 233 -5.28 0.67 -5.36
C SER A 233 -5.99 1.24 -4.14
N SER A 234 -7.04 0.55 -3.65
CA SER A 234 -7.83 1.00 -2.51
C SER A 234 -7.23 0.52 -1.18
N PRO A 235 -6.98 1.42 -0.21
CA PRO A 235 -6.27 1.09 1.04
C PRO A 235 -7.20 0.40 2.07
N HIS A 236 -7.56 -0.85 1.82
CA HIS A 236 -8.54 -1.59 2.64
C HIS A 236 -8.10 -1.90 4.08
N SER A 237 -6.80 -2.10 4.32
CA SER A 237 -6.27 -2.59 5.61
C SER A 237 -5.89 -1.47 6.58
N ALA A 238 -5.53 -0.29 6.08
CA ALA A 238 -5.17 0.86 6.90
C ALA A 238 -5.31 2.16 6.10
N PRO A 239 -5.79 3.26 6.70
CA PRO A 239 -5.87 4.54 6.01
C PRO A 239 -4.46 5.08 5.69
N PRO A 240 -4.27 5.77 4.54
CA PRO A 240 -2.96 6.32 4.16
C PRO A 240 -2.40 7.36 5.14
N LEU A 241 -3.28 8.05 5.87
CA LEU A 241 -2.95 9.07 6.86
C LEU A 241 -3.91 8.99 8.06
N THR A 242 -3.42 9.35 9.23
CA THR A 242 -4.14 9.25 10.52
C THR A 242 -4.26 10.61 11.21
N PHE A 243 -4.40 11.68 10.42
CA PHE A 243 -4.54 13.06 10.92
C PHE A 243 -5.96 13.40 11.39
N ASP A 244 -6.94 12.56 11.07
CA ASP A 244 -8.32 12.67 11.54
C ASP A 244 -8.74 11.40 12.29
N GLY A 245 -9.27 11.58 13.51
CA GLY A 245 -9.76 10.48 14.33
C GLY A 245 -11.07 9.88 13.80
N ASP A 246 -11.92 10.69 13.15
CA ASP A 246 -13.20 10.21 12.63
C ASP A 246 -12.98 9.25 11.44
N LEU A 247 -11.97 9.50 10.61
CA LEU A 247 -11.57 8.55 9.56
C LEU A 247 -11.23 7.16 10.13
N LEU A 248 -10.46 7.08 11.22
CA LEU A 248 -10.12 5.81 11.87
C LEU A 248 -11.35 5.10 12.44
N ARG A 249 -12.32 5.86 12.97
CA ARG A 249 -13.59 5.31 13.46
C ARG A 249 -14.41 4.70 12.33
N VAL A 250 -14.50 5.40 11.20
CA VAL A 250 -15.23 4.91 10.03
C VAL A 250 -14.60 3.62 9.50
N TYR A 251 -13.26 3.57 9.35
CA TYR A 251 -12.56 2.34 8.98
C TYR A 251 -12.86 1.17 9.94
N SER A 252 -12.80 1.43 11.25
CA SER A 252 -13.09 0.40 12.25
C SER A 252 -14.54 -0.11 12.18
N ALA A 253 -15.51 0.78 11.89
CA ALA A 253 -16.90 0.40 11.72
C ALA A 253 -17.12 -0.44 10.44
N ILE A 254 -16.50 -0.06 9.33
CA ILE A 254 -16.55 -0.82 8.07
C ILE A 254 -15.96 -2.22 8.30
N ASP A 255 -14.76 -2.31 8.90
CA ASP A 255 -14.09 -3.60 9.09
C ASP A 255 -14.89 -4.57 9.95
N ARG A 256 -15.54 -4.08 11.01
CA ARG A 256 -16.44 -4.91 11.83
C ARG A 256 -17.62 -5.44 11.04
N PHE A 257 -18.30 -4.55 10.33
CA PHE A 257 -19.46 -4.93 9.53
C PHE A 257 -19.09 -5.98 8.48
N TRP A 258 -17.97 -5.79 7.79
CA TRP A 258 -17.49 -6.71 6.76
C TRP A 258 -17.05 -8.05 7.34
N TYR A 259 -16.36 -8.05 8.48
CA TYR A 259 -15.96 -9.27 9.15
C TYR A 259 -17.18 -10.09 9.64
N ASP A 260 -18.13 -9.45 10.32
CA ASP A 260 -19.36 -10.07 10.83
C ASP A 260 -20.23 -10.64 9.70
N GLY A 261 -20.11 -10.07 8.49
CA GLY A 261 -20.78 -10.55 7.27
C GLY A 261 -20.31 -11.92 6.78
N PHE A 262 -19.09 -12.33 7.13
CA PHE A 262 -18.52 -13.63 6.73
C PHE A 262 -18.25 -14.57 7.92
N HIS A 263 -18.32 -14.06 9.15
CA HIS A 263 -18.07 -14.82 10.37
C HIS A 263 -19.28 -14.73 11.32
N PRO A 264 -20.26 -15.64 11.22
CA PRO A 264 -21.43 -15.64 12.09
C PRO A 264 -21.05 -15.85 13.55
N SER A 265 -21.54 -14.95 14.41
CA SER A 265 -21.48 -15.11 15.86
C SER A 265 -22.74 -15.77 16.44
N SER A 266 -23.85 -15.78 15.68
CA SER A 266 -25.16 -16.32 16.07
C SER A 266 -25.73 -17.22 14.97
N GLN A 267 -26.73 -18.05 15.34
CA GLN A 267 -27.47 -18.88 14.38
C GLN A 267 -28.37 -18.07 13.44
N GLU A 268 -28.92 -16.94 13.90
CA GLU A 268 -29.70 -16.03 13.07
C GLU A 268 -28.80 -15.15 12.19
N PRO A 269 -29.12 -14.98 10.89
CA PRO A 269 -28.27 -14.25 9.98
C PRO A 269 -28.29 -12.75 10.29
N THR A 270 -27.11 -12.20 10.54
CA THR A 270 -26.95 -10.77 10.84
C THR A 270 -27.27 -9.91 9.61
N LEU A 271 -27.60 -8.63 9.81
CA LEU A 271 -27.79 -7.67 8.72
C LEU A 271 -26.58 -7.64 7.76
N ALA A 272 -25.38 -7.77 8.30
CA ALA A 272 -24.15 -7.82 7.51
C ALA A 272 -24.11 -9.04 6.58
N GLN A 273 -24.49 -10.22 7.07
CA GLN A 273 -24.54 -11.44 6.25
C GLN A 273 -25.58 -11.33 5.14
N GLN A 274 -26.77 -10.83 5.47
CA GLN A 274 -27.83 -10.62 4.49
C GLN A 274 -27.36 -9.71 3.34
N ARG A 275 -26.58 -8.66 3.66
CA ARG A 275 -26.08 -7.70 2.68
C ARG A 275 -24.84 -8.16 1.92
N LEU A 276 -24.00 -9.03 2.49
CA LEU A 276 -22.67 -9.38 1.94
C LEU A 276 -22.56 -10.78 1.33
N HIS A 277 -23.46 -11.71 1.63
CA HIS A 277 -23.32 -13.12 1.23
C HIS A 277 -23.10 -13.33 -0.29
N ASN A 278 -23.77 -12.55 -1.15
CA ASN A 278 -23.66 -12.64 -2.61
C ASN A 278 -22.75 -11.55 -3.22
N VAL A 279 -22.00 -10.83 -2.40
CA VAL A 279 -21.11 -9.76 -2.86
C VAL A 279 -19.73 -10.34 -3.20
N SER A 280 -19.25 -10.08 -4.42
CA SER A 280 -17.88 -10.37 -4.84
C SER A 280 -17.02 -9.11 -4.78
N VAL A 281 -15.79 -9.19 -4.25
CA VAL A 281 -14.85 -8.08 -4.20
C VAL A 281 -13.49 -8.47 -4.80
N VAL A 282 -13.14 -7.87 -5.93
CA VAL A 282 -11.82 -8.02 -6.55
C VAL A 282 -11.01 -6.75 -6.31
N SER A 283 -9.89 -6.84 -5.60
CA SER A 283 -8.99 -5.71 -5.34
C SER A 283 -7.73 -5.84 -6.19
N LEU A 284 -7.50 -4.90 -7.12
CA LEU A 284 -6.28 -4.85 -7.92
C LEU A 284 -5.34 -3.79 -7.37
N THR A 285 -4.06 -4.12 -7.23
CA THR A 285 -3.05 -3.24 -6.64
C THR A 285 -1.85 -3.04 -7.55
N GLY A 286 -1.38 -1.80 -7.65
CA GLY A 286 -0.31 -1.39 -8.55
C GLY A 286 1.10 -1.80 -8.12
N GLY A 287 1.28 -2.26 -6.87
CA GLY A 287 2.58 -2.67 -6.35
C GLY A 287 3.51 -1.50 -6.00
N LEU A 288 4.81 -1.68 -6.24
CA LEU A 288 5.86 -0.81 -5.66
C LEU A 288 5.91 0.62 -6.26
N LEU A 289 5.32 0.82 -7.44
CA LEU A 289 5.28 2.14 -8.10
C LEU A 289 4.26 3.10 -7.46
N ASP A 290 3.37 2.61 -6.60
CA ASP A 290 2.46 3.47 -5.86
C ASP A 290 3.23 4.26 -4.79
N SER A 291 3.52 5.53 -5.10
CA SER A 291 4.19 6.44 -4.18
C SER A 291 3.24 7.17 -3.22
N ILE A 292 1.92 6.95 -3.33
CA ILE A 292 0.91 7.62 -2.50
C ILE A 292 0.65 6.81 -1.24
N LEU A 293 0.49 5.48 -1.39
CA LEU A 293 0.25 4.54 -0.30
C LEU A 293 1.05 3.24 -0.49
N PRO A 294 1.55 2.61 0.60
CA PRO A 294 2.16 1.29 0.50
C PRO A 294 1.15 0.26 -0.01
N ALA A 295 1.51 -0.53 -1.02
CA ALA A 295 0.62 -1.55 -1.58
C ALA A 295 0.16 -2.61 -0.56
N ASP A 296 0.91 -2.79 0.53
CA ASP A 296 0.49 -3.65 1.66
C ASP A 296 -0.85 -3.20 2.27
N TYR A 297 -1.22 -1.93 2.13
CA TYR A 297 -2.47 -1.40 2.68
C TYR A 297 -3.69 -1.79 1.85
N THR A 298 -3.52 -2.30 0.63
CA THR A 298 -4.63 -2.60 -0.28
C THR A 298 -5.21 -4.01 -0.09
N THR A 299 -4.64 -4.82 0.79
CA THR A 299 -5.07 -6.21 0.98
C THR A 299 -6.43 -6.32 1.65
N LEU A 300 -7.24 -7.26 1.16
CA LEU A 300 -8.53 -7.68 1.72
C LEU A 300 -8.44 -8.97 2.55
N GLY A 301 -7.28 -9.63 2.58
CA GLY A 301 -7.15 -11.04 2.99
C GLY A 301 -7.58 -11.38 4.43
N TYR A 302 -7.70 -10.39 5.32
CA TYR A 302 -8.19 -10.60 6.68
C TYR A 302 -9.70 -10.37 6.85
N LEU A 303 -10.37 -9.82 5.83
CA LEU A 303 -11.77 -9.41 5.88
C LEU A 303 -12.66 -10.28 5.00
N VAL A 304 -12.23 -10.56 3.77
CA VAL A 304 -13.04 -11.20 2.75
C VAL A 304 -12.49 -12.60 2.46
N PRO A 305 -13.32 -13.67 2.56
CA PRO A 305 -12.87 -15.02 2.25
C PRO A 305 -12.63 -15.20 0.74
N PRO A 306 -11.77 -16.16 0.32
CA PRO A 306 -11.49 -16.44 -1.10
C PRO A 306 -12.74 -16.77 -1.94
N SER A 307 -13.82 -17.24 -1.31
CA SER A 307 -15.12 -17.50 -1.94
C SER A 307 -15.84 -16.23 -2.40
N ASN A 308 -15.50 -15.07 -1.83
CA ASN A 308 -16.14 -13.79 -2.08
C ASN A 308 -15.17 -12.74 -2.59
N GLY A 309 -13.85 -12.91 -2.44
CA GLY A 309 -12.93 -11.90 -2.92
C GLY A 309 -11.46 -12.23 -2.71
N PHE A 310 -10.61 -11.47 -3.39
CA PHE A 310 -9.16 -11.57 -3.28
C PHE A 310 -8.49 -10.24 -3.65
N THR A 311 -7.19 -10.14 -3.33
CA THR A 311 -6.32 -9.05 -3.79
C THR A 311 -5.34 -9.60 -4.82
N MET A 312 -5.04 -8.84 -5.87
CA MET A 312 -4.12 -9.23 -6.94
C MET A 312 -3.21 -8.07 -7.35
N PHE A 313 -1.92 -8.35 -7.50
CA PHE A 313 -0.94 -7.37 -7.96
C PHE A 313 -0.91 -7.33 -9.48
N THR A 314 -0.83 -6.14 -10.08
CA THR A 314 -0.79 -5.99 -11.55
C THR A 314 0.41 -6.69 -12.19
N THR A 315 1.50 -6.88 -11.44
CA THR A 315 2.68 -7.66 -11.84
C THR A 315 2.40 -9.15 -12.07
N GLY A 316 1.34 -9.68 -11.45
CA GLY A 316 0.95 -11.09 -11.57
C GLY A 316 -0.16 -11.35 -12.59
N ILE A 317 -0.88 -10.31 -13.03
CA ILE A 317 -1.99 -10.47 -13.97
C ILE A 317 -1.43 -10.87 -15.36
N PRO A 318 -1.91 -11.98 -15.95
CA PRO A 318 -1.53 -12.40 -17.30
C PRO A 318 -1.71 -11.28 -18.33
N ASP A 319 -0.76 -11.17 -19.26
CA ASP A 319 -0.68 -10.11 -20.28
C ASP A 319 -0.52 -8.67 -19.73
N VAL A 320 -0.35 -8.47 -18.42
CA VAL A 320 -0.07 -7.16 -17.80
C VAL A 320 1.37 -7.08 -17.31
N TRP A 321 1.76 -7.94 -16.36
CA TRP A 321 3.13 -8.12 -15.84
C TRP A 321 3.93 -6.88 -15.45
N THR A 322 3.29 -5.73 -15.27
CA THR A 322 3.95 -4.48 -14.91
C THR A 322 3.27 -3.88 -13.67
N PRO A 323 4.04 -3.34 -12.71
CA PRO A 323 3.47 -2.53 -11.66
C PRO A 323 2.83 -1.27 -12.26
N SER A 324 1.77 -0.80 -11.62
CA SER A 324 1.10 0.46 -11.98
C SER A 324 1.29 1.46 -10.86
N ASP A 325 1.68 2.69 -11.17
CA ASP A 325 1.60 3.77 -10.18
C ASP A 325 0.13 4.08 -9.80
N HIS A 326 -0.05 4.91 -8.77
CA HIS A 326 -1.37 5.21 -8.20
C HIS A 326 -2.39 5.75 -9.22
N LEU A 327 -1.92 6.49 -10.23
CA LEU A 327 -2.76 7.06 -11.29
C LEU A 327 -2.80 6.14 -12.51
N ALA A 328 -1.70 5.47 -12.84
CA ALA A 328 -1.60 4.53 -13.96
C ALA A 328 -2.57 3.36 -13.85
N ILE A 329 -2.94 2.95 -12.64
CA ILE A 329 -3.85 1.83 -12.45
C ILE A 329 -5.24 2.02 -13.13
N VAL A 330 -5.67 3.25 -13.38
CA VAL A 330 -6.95 3.52 -14.10
C VAL A 330 -6.80 3.69 -15.61
N TRP A 331 -5.59 3.80 -16.15
CA TRP A 331 -5.36 4.05 -17.58
C TRP A 331 -4.37 3.12 -18.28
N CYS A 332 -3.60 2.32 -17.55
CA CYS A 332 -2.64 1.37 -18.08
C CYS A 332 -3.29 0.47 -19.13
N ARG A 333 -2.77 0.46 -20.36
CA ARG A 333 -3.41 -0.20 -21.51
C ARG A 333 -3.60 -1.69 -21.29
N GLN A 334 -2.59 -2.36 -20.75
CA GLN A 334 -2.64 -3.80 -20.48
C GLN A 334 -3.70 -4.13 -19.43
N LEU A 335 -3.71 -3.39 -18.32
CA LEU A 335 -4.63 -3.62 -17.20
C LEU A 335 -6.09 -3.35 -17.59
N ARG A 336 -6.38 -2.23 -18.24
CA ARG A 336 -7.77 -1.90 -18.65
C ARG A 336 -8.33 -2.94 -19.62
N ARG A 337 -7.48 -3.54 -20.48
CA ARG A 337 -7.88 -4.66 -21.36
C ARG A 337 -8.34 -5.86 -20.54
N SER A 338 -7.55 -6.24 -19.53
CA SER A 338 -7.89 -7.35 -18.63
C SER A 338 -9.19 -7.07 -17.85
N ILE A 339 -9.37 -5.86 -17.31
CA ILE A 339 -10.61 -5.44 -16.65
C ILE A 339 -11.81 -5.48 -17.60
N ALA A 340 -11.68 -4.95 -18.82
CA ALA A 340 -12.77 -4.92 -19.78
C ALA A 340 -13.17 -6.33 -20.25
N ARG A 341 -12.20 -7.25 -20.44
CA ARG A 341 -12.47 -8.67 -20.65
C ARG A 341 -13.25 -9.27 -19.50
N TRP A 342 -12.79 -9.04 -18.27
CA TRP A 342 -13.45 -9.56 -17.07
C TRP A 342 -14.90 -9.09 -16.96
N LEU A 343 -15.18 -7.80 -17.16
CA LEU A 343 -16.53 -7.27 -17.18
C LEU A 343 -17.40 -8.05 -18.18
N LEU A 344 -17.02 -8.09 -19.46
CA LEU A 344 -17.77 -8.80 -20.50
C LEU A 344 -17.95 -10.30 -20.19
N SER A 345 -16.98 -10.95 -19.54
CA SER A 345 -17.09 -12.36 -19.13
C SER A 345 -18.10 -12.61 -18.02
N ILE A 346 -18.26 -11.70 -17.05
CA ILE A 346 -19.18 -11.89 -15.93
C ILE A 346 -20.62 -11.44 -16.22
N ALA A 347 -20.83 -10.75 -17.35
CA ALA A 347 -22.12 -10.22 -17.78
C ALA A 347 -23.18 -11.31 -17.97
N ASP A 348 -24.39 -11.08 -17.47
CA ASP A 348 -25.59 -11.87 -17.78
C ASP A 348 -26.79 -10.95 -17.96
N ILE A 349 -27.10 -10.57 -19.21
CA ILE A 349 -28.24 -9.70 -19.51
C ILE A 349 -29.60 -10.36 -19.21
N SER A 350 -29.67 -11.69 -19.19
CA SER A 350 -30.91 -12.43 -18.90
C SER A 350 -31.29 -12.39 -17.42
N SER A 351 -30.32 -12.14 -16.54
CA SER A 351 -30.53 -12.01 -15.10
C SER A 351 -30.87 -10.58 -14.70
N PRO A 352 -31.84 -10.34 -13.78
CA PRO A 352 -32.05 -9.02 -13.20
C PRO A 352 -30.82 -8.53 -12.43
N HIS A 353 -29.95 -9.44 -11.97
CA HIS A 353 -28.69 -9.09 -11.32
C HIS A 353 -27.60 -8.60 -12.30
N ARG A 354 -27.84 -8.72 -13.62
CA ARG A 354 -26.92 -8.34 -14.71
C ARG A 354 -25.57 -9.04 -14.75
N THR A 355 -25.31 -9.95 -13.82
CA THR A 355 -24.08 -10.73 -13.74
C THR A 355 -24.39 -12.18 -13.38
N TYR A 356 -23.45 -13.08 -13.67
CA TYR A 356 -23.54 -14.48 -13.24
C TYR A 356 -23.59 -14.64 -11.70
N PRO A 357 -24.00 -15.83 -11.19
CA PRO A 357 -23.91 -16.16 -9.76
C PRO A 357 -22.50 -16.01 -9.19
N LEU A 358 -22.39 -15.79 -7.88
CA LEU A 358 -21.12 -15.52 -7.18
C LEU A 358 -20.00 -16.51 -7.53
N GLU A 359 -20.27 -17.81 -7.45
CA GLU A 359 -19.27 -18.86 -7.69
C GLU A 359 -18.64 -18.75 -9.09
N ARG A 360 -19.49 -18.62 -10.13
CA ARG A 360 -19.05 -18.44 -11.51
C ARG A 360 -18.29 -17.12 -11.72
N ARG A 361 -18.73 -16.03 -11.08
CA ARG A 361 -17.99 -14.75 -11.13
C ARG A 361 -16.60 -14.88 -10.52
N MET A 362 -16.48 -15.57 -9.40
CA MET A 362 -15.19 -15.76 -8.72
C MET A 362 -14.26 -16.67 -9.53
N GLU A 363 -14.78 -17.75 -10.13
CA GLU A 363 -14.03 -18.61 -11.05
C GLU A 363 -13.46 -17.81 -12.24
N LEU A 364 -14.31 -17.04 -12.93
CA LEU A 364 -13.90 -16.18 -14.05
C LEU A 364 -12.90 -15.10 -13.62
N SER A 365 -13.09 -14.53 -12.42
CA SER A 365 -12.15 -13.55 -11.86
C SER A 365 -10.76 -14.17 -11.63
N ARG A 366 -10.69 -15.41 -11.13
CA ARG A 366 -9.42 -16.13 -10.95
C ARG A 366 -8.76 -16.45 -12.27
N GLN A 367 -9.53 -16.93 -13.25
CA GLN A 367 -9.03 -17.27 -14.59
C GLN A 367 -8.41 -16.09 -15.34
N ILE A 368 -8.95 -14.87 -15.15
CA ILE A 368 -8.49 -13.66 -15.85
C ILE A 368 -7.37 -12.93 -15.09
N PHE A 369 -7.49 -12.80 -13.77
CA PHE A 369 -6.57 -11.97 -12.99
C PHE A 369 -5.42 -12.75 -12.35
N MET A 370 -5.56 -14.06 -12.10
CA MET A 370 -4.52 -14.84 -11.44
C MET A 370 -3.69 -15.65 -12.44
N THR A 371 -2.52 -16.13 -12.00
CA THR A 371 -1.59 -16.83 -12.90
C THR A 371 -2.05 -18.24 -13.27
N GLY A 372 -2.86 -18.88 -12.40
CA GLY A 372 -3.31 -20.26 -12.55
C GLY A 372 -2.24 -21.32 -12.28
N LEU A 373 -1.09 -20.95 -11.70
CA LEU A 373 0.03 -21.86 -11.42
C LEU A 373 0.20 -22.16 -9.91
N GLU A 374 -0.60 -21.56 -9.04
CA GLU A 374 -0.60 -21.83 -7.60
C GLU A 374 -1.70 -22.82 -7.20
N LYS A 375 -1.63 -23.33 -5.96
CA LYS A 375 -2.54 -24.37 -5.44
C LYS A 375 -4.03 -24.04 -5.50
N TYR A 376 -4.41 -22.76 -5.47
CA TYR A 376 -5.82 -22.39 -5.57
C TYR A 376 -6.41 -22.79 -6.93
N ALA A 377 -5.59 -22.93 -7.98
CA ALA A 377 -6.06 -23.31 -9.30
C ALA A 377 -6.58 -24.75 -9.34
N GLU A 378 -6.17 -25.59 -8.38
CA GLU A 378 -6.64 -26.98 -8.27
C GLU A 378 -8.15 -27.07 -8.01
N GLN A 379 -8.75 -26.07 -7.35
CA GLN A 379 -10.19 -26.04 -7.09
C GLN A 379 -11.03 -25.78 -8.36
N ASP A 380 -10.40 -25.22 -9.40
CA ASP A 380 -11.04 -24.86 -10.66
C ASP A 380 -10.82 -25.95 -11.73
N PHE A 381 -10.14 -27.06 -11.39
CA PHE A 381 -9.94 -28.20 -12.27
C PHE A 381 -11.16 -29.12 -12.27
N ASP A 382 -11.82 -29.24 -13.43
CA ASP A 382 -12.99 -30.08 -13.65
C ASP A 382 -12.66 -31.22 -14.62
N LYS A 383 -12.90 -32.46 -14.19
CA LYS A 383 -12.67 -33.68 -14.98
C LYS A 383 -13.73 -33.92 -16.04
N THR A 384 -14.91 -33.32 -15.89
CA THR A 384 -16.05 -33.52 -16.80
C THR A 384 -16.07 -32.49 -17.92
N LYS A 385 -15.51 -31.31 -17.65
CA LYS A 385 -15.31 -30.25 -18.63
C LYS A 385 -14.16 -30.63 -19.57
N ASP A 386 -14.37 -30.42 -20.87
CA ASP A 386 -13.39 -30.73 -21.93
C ASP A 386 -12.97 -32.22 -21.96
N ALA A 387 -13.88 -33.12 -21.57
CA ALA A 387 -13.65 -34.56 -21.61
C ALA A 387 -13.73 -35.10 -23.05
N VAL A 388 -12.69 -35.82 -23.47
CA VAL A 388 -12.56 -36.36 -24.83
C VAL A 388 -12.29 -37.87 -24.77
N GLY A 389 -13.00 -38.64 -25.60
CA GLY A 389 -12.73 -40.06 -25.79
C GLY A 389 -11.65 -40.27 -26.85
N VAL A 390 -10.52 -40.89 -26.49
CA VAL A 390 -9.38 -41.06 -27.40
C VAL A 390 -9.08 -42.54 -27.62
N THR A 391 -8.86 -42.93 -28.88
CA THR A 391 -8.39 -44.28 -29.23
C THR A 391 -7.05 -44.17 -29.95
N LEU A 392 -6.03 -44.81 -29.40
CA LEU A 392 -4.67 -44.76 -29.95
C LEU A 392 -4.29 -46.07 -30.64
N ASP A 393 -3.71 -45.94 -31.84
CA ASP A 393 -3.07 -47.06 -32.53
C ASP A 393 -1.65 -47.27 -31.99
N LYS A 394 -1.38 -48.46 -31.43
CA LYS A 394 -0.07 -48.83 -30.86
C LYS A 394 1.10 -48.56 -31.82
N ASN A 395 0.88 -48.65 -33.14
CA ASN A 395 1.94 -48.45 -34.15
C ASN A 395 2.33 -46.98 -34.36
N LYS A 396 1.54 -46.03 -33.85
CA LYS A 396 1.75 -44.57 -33.99
C LYS A 396 2.14 -43.89 -32.67
N VAL A 397 2.39 -44.66 -31.62
CA VAL A 397 2.70 -44.15 -30.28
C VAL A 397 4.19 -44.28 -29.98
N ASN A 398 4.78 -43.20 -29.49
CA ASN A 398 6.12 -43.21 -28.90
C ASN A 398 5.97 -43.28 -27.36
N PHE A 399 6.43 -44.37 -26.76
CA PHE A 399 6.35 -44.58 -25.32
C PHE A 399 7.59 -44.06 -24.63
N LEU A 400 7.38 -43.25 -23.62
CA LEU A 400 8.45 -42.64 -22.85
C LEU A 400 8.40 -43.13 -21.42
N GLY A 401 9.59 -43.40 -20.87
CA GLY A 401 9.73 -43.80 -19.47
C GLY A 401 9.39 -42.67 -18.50
N PRO A 402 9.26 -43.00 -17.22
CA PRO A 402 9.13 -42.00 -16.16
C PRO A 402 10.37 -41.10 -16.10
N ASN A 403 10.18 -39.84 -15.71
CA ASN A 403 11.20 -38.78 -15.75
C ASN A 403 11.77 -38.45 -17.15
N SER A 404 10.98 -38.67 -18.20
CA SER A 404 11.36 -38.30 -19.56
C SER A 404 11.19 -36.80 -19.83
N ILE A 405 12.14 -36.26 -20.60
CA ILE A 405 12.08 -34.91 -21.16
C ILE A 405 11.78 -35.06 -22.65
N LEU A 406 10.72 -34.40 -23.10
CA LEU A 406 10.38 -34.22 -24.50
C LEU A 406 10.71 -32.80 -24.92
N LYS A 407 11.42 -32.66 -26.04
CA LYS A 407 11.69 -31.37 -26.67
C LYS A 407 11.27 -31.42 -28.13
N PHE A 408 10.43 -30.48 -28.54
CA PHE A 408 10.01 -30.26 -29.91
C PHE A 408 10.68 -28.99 -30.40
N ASN A 409 11.58 -29.11 -31.38
CA ASN A 409 12.36 -27.98 -31.90
C ASN A 409 12.08 -27.77 -33.40
N ASN A 410 12.62 -26.71 -33.98
CA ASN A 410 12.51 -26.38 -35.40
C ASN A 410 12.90 -27.57 -36.32
N GLY A 411 11.96 -28.05 -37.15
CA GLY A 411 12.19 -29.13 -38.11
C GLY A 411 10.90 -29.72 -38.69
N ARG A 412 11.01 -30.43 -39.82
CA ARG A 412 9.93 -31.30 -40.30
C ARG A 412 9.92 -32.56 -39.44
N HIS A 413 8.91 -32.69 -38.59
CA HIS A 413 8.72 -33.86 -37.75
C HIS A 413 7.91 -34.92 -38.47
N ASN A 414 8.03 -36.16 -38.02
CA ASN A 414 7.31 -37.25 -38.65
C ASN A 414 5.79 -37.06 -38.46
N PRO A 415 5.00 -37.05 -39.54
CA PRO A 415 3.56 -36.89 -39.44
C PRO A 415 2.98 -38.05 -38.64
N ARG A 416 2.36 -37.77 -37.48
CA ARG A 416 1.51 -38.67 -36.67
C ARG A 416 2.15 -39.50 -35.55
N LYS A 417 3.25 -39.09 -34.92
CA LYS A 417 3.68 -39.71 -33.66
C LYS A 417 3.02 -39.03 -32.46
N VAL A 418 2.23 -39.79 -31.72
CA VAL A 418 1.67 -39.38 -30.44
C VAL A 418 2.63 -39.79 -29.34
N ASN A 419 3.09 -38.85 -28.52
CA ASN A 419 3.99 -39.15 -27.41
C ASN A 419 3.18 -39.44 -26.16
N VAL A 420 3.45 -40.58 -25.51
CA VAL A 420 2.75 -41.02 -24.29
C VAL A 420 3.75 -41.16 -23.17
N ILE A 421 3.54 -40.39 -22.09
CA ILE A 421 4.33 -40.44 -20.87
C ILE A 421 3.48 -41.12 -19.79
N MET A 422 3.98 -42.22 -19.22
CA MET A 422 3.32 -42.88 -18.09
C MET A 422 3.53 -42.07 -16.81
N THR A 423 2.47 -41.84 -16.03
CA THR A 423 2.55 -41.09 -14.77
C THR A 423 3.08 -41.98 -13.64
N GLU A 424 3.77 -41.38 -12.67
CA GLU A 424 4.17 -42.04 -11.42
C GLU A 424 3.57 -41.30 -10.22
N PRO A 425 3.21 -42.01 -9.12
CA PRO A 425 2.72 -41.35 -7.92
C PRO A 425 3.70 -40.31 -7.38
N GLY A 426 3.22 -39.10 -7.09
CA GLY A 426 4.08 -38.02 -6.61
C GLY A 426 4.95 -37.36 -7.69
N SER A 427 4.59 -37.54 -8.96
CA SER A 427 5.19 -36.80 -10.09
C SER A 427 4.46 -35.48 -10.36
N THR A 428 5.17 -34.55 -10.99
CA THR A 428 4.65 -33.25 -11.45
C THR A 428 4.87 -33.16 -12.94
N PHE A 429 3.86 -32.72 -13.68
CA PHE A 429 3.98 -32.49 -15.11
C PHE A 429 4.21 -31.00 -15.37
N GLN A 430 5.25 -30.69 -16.12
CA GLN A 430 5.66 -29.32 -16.44
C GLN A 430 5.79 -29.19 -17.96
N PHE A 431 5.22 -28.13 -18.50
CA PHE A 431 5.22 -27.87 -19.93
C PHE A 431 5.44 -26.39 -20.21
N LEU A 432 6.27 -26.09 -21.21
CA LEU A 432 6.55 -24.74 -21.69
C LEU A 432 6.63 -24.74 -23.22
N SER A 433 5.92 -23.82 -23.87
CA SER A 433 5.91 -23.66 -25.32
C SER A 433 6.03 -22.20 -25.72
N SER A 434 6.63 -21.96 -26.89
CA SER A 434 6.64 -20.64 -27.53
C SER A 434 5.33 -20.28 -28.23
N ASP A 435 4.54 -21.28 -28.64
CA ASP A 435 3.34 -21.08 -29.46
C ASP A 435 2.08 -21.55 -28.72
N THR A 436 0.93 -21.05 -29.16
CA THR A 436 -0.36 -21.46 -28.62
C THR A 436 -0.63 -22.94 -28.91
N LEU A 437 -1.20 -23.62 -27.93
CA LEU A 437 -1.74 -24.96 -28.13
C LEU A 437 -3.14 -24.88 -28.75
N THR A 438 -3.68 -26.01 -29.17
CA THR A 438 -5.05 -26.14 -29.69
C THR A 438 -5.76 -27.32 -29.03
N TYR A 439 -7.09 -27.34 -29.14
CA TYR A 439 -7.87 -28.52 -28.75
C TYR A 439 -7.43 -29.77 -29.51
N TRP A 440 -7.56 -30.92 -28.88
CA TRP A 440 -7.22 -32.21 -29.46
C TRP A 440 -7.96 -32.48 -30.77
N GLU A 441 -9.25 -32.18 -30.84
CA GLU A 441 -10.06 -32.39 -32.06
C GLU A 441 -9.51 -31.60 -33.25
N ASP A 442 -9.18 -30.32 -33.02
CA ASP A 442 -8.60 -29.44 -34.04
C ASP A 442 -7.20 -29.89 -34.45
N ALA A 443 -6.39 -30.34 -33.48
CA ALA A 443 -5.05 -30.85 -33.72
C ALA A 443 -5.04 -32.15 -34.55
N MET A 444 -6.12 -32.94 -34.50
CA MET A 444 -6.29 -34.17 -35.28
C MET A 444 -6.87 -33.92 -36.69
N ILE A 445 -7.70 -32.89 -36.86
CA ILE A 445 -8.42 -32.59 -38.11
C ILE A 445 -7.56 -31.74 -39.05
N ALA A 446 -6.76 -30.83 -38.51
CA ALA A 446 -5.87 -29.99 -39.30
C ALA A 446 -4.47 -30.59 -39.39
N GLU A 447 -3.77 -30.34 -40.50
CA GLU A 447 -2.31 -30.39 -40.55
C GLU A 447 -1.74 -29.25 -39.66
N SER A 448 -2.06 -29.28 -38.36
CA SER A 448 -1.88 -28.15 -37.46
C SER A 448 -0.41 -27.97 -37.13
N GLN A 449 -0.02 -26.69 -37.04
CA GLN A 449 1.31 -26.26 -36.60
C GLN A 449 1.44 -26.23 -35.06
N THR A 450 0.40 -26.69 -34.34
CA THR A 450 0.24 -26.50 -32.89
C THR A 450 0.10 -27.83 -32.14
N ALA A 451 0.66 -27.90 -30.94
CA ALA A 451 0.61 -29.07 -30.06
C ALA A 451 -0.71 -29.12 -29.26
N SER A 452 -1.08 -30.31 -28.78
CA SER A 452 -2.18 -30.52 -27.82
C SER A 452 -1.73 -31.47 -26.70
N VAL A 453 -2.20 -31.25 -25.48
CA VAL A 453 -1.84 -32.05 -24.30
C VAL A 453 -3.10 -32.56 -23.61
N LEU A 454 -3.13 -33.86 -23.31
CA LEU A 454 -4.24 -34.52 -22.62
C LEU A 454 -3.77 -35.24 -21.35
N LEU A 455 -4.61 -35.25 -20.32
CA LEU A 455 -4.51 -36.18 -19.20
C LEU A 455 -5.50 -37.31 -19.38
N CYS A 456 -5.04 -38.56 -19.36
CA CYS A 456 -5.89 -39.71 -19.67
C CYS A 456 -5.84 -40.80 -18.60
N SER A 457 -6.98 -41.43 -18.41
CA SER A 457 -7.14 -42.65 -17.60
C SER A 457 -7.66 -43.79 -18.46
N LYS A 458 -7.27 -45.02 -18.13
CA LYS A 458 -7.82 -46.21 -18.78
C LYS A 458 -9.30 -46.34 -18.42
N ASP A 459 -10.14 -46.64 -19.41
CA ASP A 459 -11.53 -46.96 -19.15
C ASP A 459 -11.63 -48.23 -18.29
N LYS A 460 -12.39 -48.12 -17.20
CA LYS A 460 -12.61 -49.21 -16.23
C LYS A 460 -13.92 -49.95 -16.51
N SER A 461 -14.57 -49.70 -17.65
CA SER A 461 -15.80 -50.35 -18.04
C SER A 461 -15.61 -51.88 -18.23
N PRO A 462 -16.59 -52.72 -17.83
CA PRO A 462 -16.48 -54.19 -17.89
C PRO A 462 -16.48 -54.78 -19.31
N ASN A 463 -16.69 -53.95 -20.35
CA ASN A 463 -16.66 -54.33 -21.77
C ASN A 463 -15.34 -53.96 -22.46
N ALA A 464 -14.34 -53.48 -21.73
CA ALA A 464 -13.03 -53.14 -22.29
C ALA A 464 -12.24 -54.41 -22.67
N ASP A 465 -11.80 -54.51 -23.92
CA ASP A 465 -10.96 -55.61 -24.41
C ASP A 465 -9.63 -55.66 -23.63
N PRO A 466 -9.32 -56.76 -22.90
CA PRO A 466 -8.10 -56.87 -22.11
C PRO A 466 -6.81 -56.86 -22.96
N GLU A 467 -6.91 -57.22 -24.25
CA GLU A 467 -5.77 -57.31 -25.17
C GLU A 467 -5.42 -55.96 -25.84
N ASN A 468 -6.35 -54.99 -25.85
CA ASN A 468 -6.16 -53.65 -26.41
C ASN A 468 -6.32 -52.56 -25.35
N SER A 469 -5.33 -52.46 -24.48
CA SER A 469 -5.20 -51.50 -23.37
C SER A 469 -5.25 -49.99 -23.73
N PHE A 470 -5.49 -49.63 -24.99
CA PHE A 470 -5.50 -48.26 -25.52
C PHE A 470 -6.73 -47.97 -26.42
N ALA A 471 -7.72 -48.86 -26.43
CA ALA A 471 -9.03 -48.61 -27.00
C ALA A 471 -9.94 -47.95 -25.93
N GLY A 472 -10.48 -46.77 -26.22
CA GLY A 472 -11.40 -46.06 -25.32
C GLY A 472 -10.73 -45.43 -24.08
N LEU A 473 -9.77 -44.53 -24.25
CA LEU A 473 -9.25 -43.72 -23.15
C LEU A 473 -10.20 -42.57 -22.82
N GLN A 474 -10.44 -42.34 -21.52
CA GLN A 474 -11.13 -41.15 -21.05
C GLN A 474 -10.08 -40.08 -20.73
N CYS A 475 -10.09 -39.00 -21.50
CA CYS A 475 -9.10 -37.93 -21.42
C CYS A 475 -9.74 -36.59 -21.06
N VAL A 476 -8.95 -35.69 -20.48
CA VAL A 476 -9.29 -34.28 -20.27
C VAL A 476 -8.32 -33.45 -21.09
N ASP A 477 -8.84 -32.54 -21.91
CA ASP A 477 -8.02 -31.60 -22.68
C ASP A 477 -7.49 -30.47 -21.80
N LEU A 478 -6.18 -30.24 -21.87
CA LEU A 478 -5.52 -29.22 -21.05
C LEU A 478 -5.48 -27.83 -21.68
N PHE A 479 -6.02 -27.64 -22.88
CA PHE A 479 -6.00 -26.36 -23.58
C PHE A 479 -6.49 -25.18 -22.72
N THR A 480 -7.59 -25.35 -22.00
CA THR A 480 -8.20 -24.30 -21.15
C THR A 480 -7.41 -24.00 -19.87
N TYR A 481 -6.46 -24.88 -19.49
CA TYR A 481 -5.64 -24.76 -18.29
C TYR A 481 -4.25 -24.16 -18.54
N ILE A 482 -3.85 -24.01 -19.81
CA ILE A 482 -2.56 -23.43 -20.20
C ILE A 482 -2.54 -21.93 -19.90
N ARG A 483 -1.42 -21.44 -19.39
CA ARG A 483 -1.27 -20.07 -18.90
C ARG A 483 -0.23 -19.29 -19.69
N ARG A 484 -0.51 -18.02 -19.95
CA ARG A 484 0.43 -17.10 -20.58
C ARG A 484 1.50 -16.67 -19.58
N ILE A 485 2.74 -16.71 -20.01
CA ILE A 485 3.95 -16.40 -19.23
C ILE A 485 4.80 -15.42 -20.05
N PRO A 486 5.49 -14.44 -19.42
CA PRO A 486 6.37 -13.54 -20.17
C PRO A 486 7.44 -14.30 -20.95
N ARG A 487 7.73 -13.81 -22.16
CA ARG A 487 8.78 -14.37 -23.01
C ARG A 487 10.15 -13.96 -22.47
N SER A 488 11.02 -14.95 -22.26
CA SER A 488 12.40 -14.76 -21.82
C SER A 488 13.36 -15.29 -22.89
N SER A 489 13.79 -14.40 -23.76
CA SER A 489 14.65 -14.67 -24.91
C SER A 489 15.51 -13.45 -25.23
N SER A 490 16.56 -13.65 -26.01
CA SER A 490 17.54 -12.59 -26.34
C SER A 490 16.95 -11.40 -27.11
N ASP A 491 15.77 -11.57 -27.71
CA ASP A 491 15.05 -10.55 -28.48
C ASP A 491 13.96 -9.81 -27.68
N VAL A 492 13.85 -10.07 -26.38
CA VAL A 492 12.96 -9.36 -25.45
C VAL A 492 13.81 -8.74 -24.35
N GLU A 493 13.70 -7.43 -24.12
CA GLU A 493 14.42 -6.78 -23.01
C GLU A 493 13.49 -6.44 -21.85
N LYS A 494 12.22 -6.13 -22.15
CA LYS A 494 11.22 -5.67 -21.18
C LYS A 494 10.04 -6.62 -21.09
N LEU A 495 9.36 -6.63 -19.94
CA LEU A 495 8.15 -7.46 -19.77
C LEU A 495 7.04 -6.97 -20.70
N MET A 496 6.96 -5.66 -20.96
CA MET A 496 5.95 -5.13 -21.86
C MET A 496 6.04 -5.71 -23.27
N ASP A 497 7.23 -6.05 -23.78
CA ASP A 497 7.41 -6.47 -25.17
C ASP A 497 6.65 -7.76 -25.51
N SER A 498 6.37 -8.59 -24.50
CA SER A 498 5.57 -9.83 -24.61
C SER A 498 4.18 -9.77 -23.96
N SER A 499 3.83 -8.62 -23.37
CA SER A 499 2.50 -8.38 -22.78
C SER A 499 1.44 -8.03 -23.84
N PHE A 500 0.22 -7.69 -23.44
CA PHE A 500 -0.84 -7.29 -24.38
C PHE A 500 -0.40 -6.12 -25.29
N ASP A 501 -0.60 -6.27 -26.62
CA ASP A 501 -0.08 -5.40 -27.68
C ASP A 501 1.46 -5.26 -27.69
N GLY A 502 2.15 -6.28 -27.21
CA GLY A 502 3.58 -6.47 -27.39
C GLY A 502 3.96 -6.76 -28.83
N GLU A 503 5.21 -6.50 -29.19
CA GLU A 503 5.75 -6.85 -30.50
C GLU A 503 6.03 -8.36 -30.62
N LYS A 504 6.10 -9.06 -29.48
CA LYS A 504 6.44 -10.48 -29.37
C LYS A 504 5.33 -11.24 -28.67
N ASP A 505 5.14 -12.49 -29.05
CA ASP A 505 4.20 -13.38 -28.37
C ASP A 505 4.74 -13.83 -27.01
N SER A 506 3.83 -14.08 -26.07
CA SER A 506 4.13 -14.65 -24.76
C SER A 506 4.45 -16.14 -24.85
N PHE A 507 5.14 -16.69 -23.85
CA PHE A 507 5.22 -18.13 -23.67
C PHE A 507 3.92 -18.71 -23.10
N TYR A 508 3.75 -20.02 -23.28
CA TYR A 508 2.62 -20.79 -22.77
C TYR A 508 3.15 -21.87 -21.83
N GLY A 509 2.82 -21.75 -20.55
CA GLY A 509 3.24 -22.70 -19.52
C GLY A 509 2.09 -23.43 -18.88
N LEU A 510 2.36 -24.66 -18.45
CA LEU A 510 1.44 -25.49 -17.70
C LEU A 510 2.20 -26.26 -16.62
N LYS A 511 1.62 -26.33 -15.42
CA LYS A 511 2.15 -27.10 -14.31
C LYS A 511 1.00 -27.85 -13.62
N ILE A 512 1.09 -29.17 -13.58
CA ILE A 512 0.13 -30.03 -12.89
C ILE A 512 0.81 -30.67 -11.69
N GLU A 513 0.30 -30.38 -10.51
CA GLU A 513 0.76 -30.92 -9.23
C GLU A 513 0.24 -32.36 -9.02
N PRO A 514 0.86 -33.14 -8.09
CA PRO A 514 0.51 -34.55 -7.92
C PRO A 514 -0.95 -34.77 -7.48
N SER A 515 -1.55 -33.79 -6.79
CA SER A 515 -2.96 -33.85 -6.35
C SER A 515 -3.95 -34.09 -7.50
N ILE A 516 -3.64 -33.59 -8.70
CA ILE A 516 -4.43 -33.82 -9.91
C ILE A 516 -3.83 -34.97 -10.72
N LEU A 517 -2.50 -34.99 -10.91
CA LEU A 517 -1.83 -35.92 -11.82
C LEU A 517 -1.96 -37.38 -11.38
N ASP A 518 -1.93 -37.65 -10.07
CA ASP A 518 -2.04 -39.01 -9.51
C ASP A 518 -3.39 -39.67 -9.81
N ALA A 519 -4.39 -38.90 -10.26
CA ALA A 519 -5.69 -39.43 -10.67
C ALA A 519 -5.74 -39.94 -12.11
N PHE A 520 -4.67 -39.76 -12.89
CA PHE A 520 -4.56 -40.14 -14.30
C PHE A 520 -3.38 -41.09 -14.52
N ASP A 521 -3.51 -41.97 -15.50
CA ASP A 521 -2.51 -43.03 -15.77
C ASP A 521 -1.41 -42.58 -16.76
N MET A 522 -1.73 -41.61 -17.63
CA MET A 522 -0.82 -41.17 -18.68
C MET A 522 -1.07 -39.73 -19.13
N VAL A 523 -0.01 -39.08 -19.62
CA VAL A 523 -0.06 -37.79 -20.32
C VAL A 523 0.18 -38.05 -21.81
N ILE A 524 -0.70 -37.54 -22.65
CA ILE A 524 -0.61 -37.66 -24.10
C ILE A 524 -0.28 -36.31 -24.71
N ILE A 525 0.74 -36.26 -25.56
CA ILE A 525 1.18 -35.05 -26.24
C ILE A 525 1.22 -35.29 -27.74
N HIS A 526 0.47 -34.47 -28.48
CA HIS A 526 0.51 -34.44 -29.93
C HIS A 526 1.64 -33.54 -30.42
N GLU A 527 2.46 -34.07 -31.33
CA GLU A 527 3.56 -33.34 -31.96
C GLU A 527 3.08 -32.63 -33.23
N PRO A 528 3.35 -31.32 -33.40
CA PRO A 528 2.99 -30.57 -34.60
C PRO A 528 3.78 -31.02 -35.84
N LEU A 529 3.16 -30.92 -37.02
CA LEU A 529 3.71 -31.38 -38.31
C LEU A 529 4.80 -30.47 -38.89
N GLU A 530 4.54 -29.16 -38.89
CA GLU A 530 5.49 -28.12 -39.28
C GLU A 530 5.51 -27.04 -38.20
N THR A 531 6.71 -26.73 -37.70
CA THR A 531 6.90 -25.72 -36.66
C THR A 531 7.57 -24.46 -37.23
N SER A 532 7.25 -23.31 -36.65
CA SER A 532 7.93 -22.04 -36.97
C SER A 532 9.44 -22.15 -36.70
N LYS A 533 10.26 -21.37 -37.41
CA LYS A 533 11.73 -21.40 -37.26
C LYS A 533 12.24 -21.11 -35.85
N SER A 534 11.41 -20.47 -35.01
CA SER A 534 11.72 -20.12 -33.62
C SER A 534 10.87 -20.88 -32.60
N HIS A 535 10.16 -21.92 -33.03
CA HIS A 535 9.29 -22.70 -32.17
C HIS A 535 10.07 -23.65 -31.27
N PHE A 536 9.71 -23.68 -29.99
CA PHE A 536 10.10 -24.75 -29.09
C PHE A 536 8.93 -25.15 -28.19
N SER A 537 8.88 -26.43 -27.83
CA SER A 537 7.99 -26.94 -26.78
C SER A 537 8.72 -27.98 -25.95
N ILE A 538 8.71 -27.83 -24.63
CA ILE A 538 9.40 -28.71 -23.69
C ILE A 538 8.36 -29.28 -22.73
N ALA A 539 8.25 -30.60 -22.67
CA ALA A 539 7.44 -31.31 -21.68
C ALA A 539 8.35 -32.15 -20.78
N HIS A 540 8.15 -32.06 -19.48
CA HIS A 540 8.95 -32.79 -18.51
C HIS A 540 8.04 -33.32 -17.40
N LEU A 541 8.04 -34.65 -17.23
CA LEU A 541 7.50 -35.27 -16.03
C LEU A 541 8.64 -35.38 -15.00
N ALA A 542 8.50 -34.79 -13.82
CA ALA A 542 9.56 -34.81 -12.81
C ALA A 542 9.02 -35.15 -11.42
N SER A 543 9.85 -35.74 -10.56
CA SER A 543 9.48 -35.97 -9.16
C SER A 543 9.19 -34.66 -8.41
N ALA A 544 8.06 -34.59 -7.70
CA ALA A 544 7.68 -33.43 -6.89
C ALA A 544 8.72 -33.04 -5.82
N SER A 545 9.49 -34.03 -5.35
CA SER A 545 10.55 -33.84 -4.35
C SER A 545 11.75 -33.06 -4.89
N LYS A 546 12.05 -33.18 -6.19
CA LYS A 546 13.10 -32.42 -6.88
C LYS A 546 12.59 -31.05 -7.36
N ALA A 547 11.31 -30.96 -7.69
CA ALA A 547 10.67 -29.71 -8.12
C ALA A 547 10.47 -28.71 -6.98
N ASN A 548 10.46 -29.14 -5.72
CA ASN A 548 10.25 -28.27 -4.56
C ASN A 548 11.42 -28.36 -3.57
N VAL A 549 12.22 -27.29 -3.48
CA VAL A 549 13.36 -27.17 -2.58
C VAL A 549 13.04 -26.16 -1.48
N THR A 550 13.23 -26.52 -0.21
CA THR A 550 13.07 -25.59 0.93
C THR A 550 14.40 -25.23 1.55
N LEU A 551 14.71 -23.94 1.63
CA LEU A 551 15.92 -23.46 2.28
C LEU A 551 15.75 -23.39 3.79
N LYS A 552 16.79 -23.82 4.53
CA LYS A 552 16.88 -23.57 5.98
C LYS A 552 17.37 -22.15 6.20
N SER A 553 16.45 -21.21 6.26
CA SER A 553 16.77 -19.80 6.51
C SER A 553 15.76 -19.16 7.44
N ASP A 554 16.25 -18.47 8.46
CA ASP A 554 15.48 -17.58 9.31
C ASP A 554 15.78 -16.13 8.93
N LEU A 555 14.89 -15.21 9.30
CA LEU A 555 15.08 -13.79 9.02
C LEU A 555 16.39 -13.26 9.65
N ASN A 556 16.74 -13.75 10.84
CA ASN A 556 17.98 -13.35 11.52
C ASN A 556 19.23 -13.85 10.77
N SER A 557 19.20 -15.07 10.24
CA SER A 557 20.34 -15.61 9.49
C SER A 557 20.53 -14.87 8.16
N LEU A 558 19.43 -14.46 7.51
CA LEU A 558 19.45 -13.67 6.28
C LEU A 558 20.07 -12.28 6.46
N LEU A 559 19.87 -11.66 7.62
CA LEU A 559 20.44 -10.34 7.94
C LEU A 559 21.94 -10.38 8.26
N MET A 560 22.44 -11.50 8.79
CA MET A 560 23.82 -11.65 9.23
C MET A 560 24.73 -12.28 8.17
N SER A 561 24.19 -13.11 7.28
CA SER A 561 24.96 -13.90 6.32
C SER A 561 24.17 -14.19 5.05
N ASN A 562 24.89 -14.40 3.95
CA ASN A 562 24.30 -14.84 2.68
C ASN A 562 23.88 -16.32 2.80
N VAL A 563 22.73 -16.66 2.24
CA VAL A 563 22.23 -18.03 2.19
C VAL A 563 22.61 -18.64 0.84
N HIS A 564 23.32 -19.76 0.91
CA HIS A 564 23.74 -20.51 -0.26
C HIS A 564 22.86 -21.74 -0.44
N ALA A 565 22.45 -22.02 -1.68
CA ALA A 565 21.76 -23.24 -2.05
C ALA A 565 22.39 -23.84 -3.31
N LYS A 566 22.39 -25.17 -3.41
CA LYS A 566 22.83 -25.89 -4.60
C LYS A 566 21.65 -26.62 -5.20
N LEU A 567 21.42 -26.41 -6.48
CA LEU A 567 20.44 -27.15 -7.26
C LEU A 567 21.20 -28.18 -8.12
N PRO A 568 20.75 -29.44 -8.14
CA PRO A 568 21.48 -30.49 -8.81
C PRO A 568 21.47 -30.34 -10.34
N ALA A 569 22.36 -31.08 -11.00
CA ALA A 569 22.41 -31.20 -12.45
C ALA A 569 21.10 -31.69 -13.08
N ASP A 570 20.43 -32.67 -12.44
CA ASP A 570 19.21 -33.34 -12.90
C ASP A 570 17.90 -32.61 -12.50
N ARG A 571 17.98 -31.29 -12.41
CA ARG A 571 16.87 -30.40 -12.03
C ARG A 571 15.75 -30.40 -13.07
N PRO A 572 14.49 -30.25 -12.63
CA PRO A 572 13.34 -30.13 -13.54
C PRO A 572 13.30 -28.81 -14.30
N LEU A 573 12.42 -28.73 -15.31
CA LEU A 573 12.21 -27.54 -16.14
C LEU A 573 11.88 -26.31 -15.28
N SER A 574 11.07 -26.51 -14.25
CA SER A 574 10.69 -25.54 -13.24
C SER A 574 10.99 -26.08 -11.85
N THR A 575 11.83 -25.37 -11.10
CA THR A 575 12.19 -25.70 -9.72
C THR A 575 11.77 -24.59 -8.77
N ASN A 576 10.87 -24.89 -7.84
CA ASN A 576 10.40 -23.96 -6.83
C ASN A 576 11.28 -23.97 -5.57
N ILE A 577 11.85 -22.83 -5.22
CA ILE A 577 12.75 -22.64 -4.08
C ILE A 577 12.03 -21.80 -3.02
N TYR A 578 11.63 -22.44 -1.92
CA TYR A 578 10.95 -21.77 -0.81
C TYR A 578 11.97 -21.22 0.21
N ILE A 579 11.81 -19.94 0.56
CA ILE A 579 12.71 -19.21 1.47
C ILE A 579 11.92 -18.73 2.69
N PRO A 580 11.89 -19.51 3.79
CA PRO A 580 11.05 -19.22 4.95
C PRO A 580 11.37 -17.88 5.62
N GLY A 581 12.64 -17.47 5.66
CA GLY A 581 13.08 -16.25 6.36
C GLY A 581 12.72 -14.94 5.66
N ALA A 582 12.31 -14.97 4.38
CA ALA A 582 12.02 -13.78 3.60
C ALA A 582 10.52 -13.44 3.63
N TRP A 583 10.06 -12.87 4.75
CA TRP A 583 8.64 -12.58 5.00
C TRP A 583 8.33 -11.12 5.34
N SER A 584 9.35 -10.25 5.43
CA SER A 584 9.18 -8.84 5.83
C SER A 584 8.98 -7.94 4.61
N SER A 585 7.96 -7.07 4.64
CA SER A 585 7.73 -6.06 3.59
C SER A 585 8.66 -4.84 3.72
N VAL A 586 9.39 -4.76 4.83
CA VAL A 586 10.32 -3.66 5.12
C VAL A 586 11.68 -3.90 4.44
N LEU A 587 11.99 -5.15 4.10
CA LEU A 587 13.25 -5.55 3.50
C LEU A 587 13.08 -5.84 2.01
N ALA A 588 14.07 -5.40 1.24
CA ALA A 588 14.31 -5.88 -0.12
C ALA A 588 15.37 -6.97 -0.08
N TYR A 589 15.34 -7.86 -1.06
CA TYR A 589 16.27 -8.98 -1.20
C TYR A 589 16.95 -8.94 -2.56
N LYS A 590 18.01 -9.72 -2.71
CA LYS A 590 18.64 -9.97 -4.00
C LYS A 590 19.08 -11.42 -4.12
N VAL A 591 19.01 -11.93 -5.33
CA VAL A 591 19.43 -13.29 -5.67
C VAL A 591 20.44 -13.26 -6.80
N GLN A 592 21.45 -14.11 -6.70
CA GLN A 592 22.47 -14.33 -7.72
C GLN A 592 22.57 -15.83 -7.99
N PHE A 593 22.56 -16.22 -9.26
CA PHE A 593 22.77 -17.61 -9.67
C PHE A 593 24.10 -17.74 -10.40
N LYS A 594 24.87 -18.78 -10.10
CA LYS A 594 26.09 -19.16 -10.82
C LYS A 594 25.88 -20.48 -11.54
N ASN A 595 26.59 -20.66 -12.65
CA ASN A 595 26.49 -21.81 -13.56
C ASN A 595 25.11 -21.91 -14.24
N LEU A 596 24.49 -20.77 -14.56
CA LEU A 596 23.15 -20.71 -15.14
C LEU A 596 23.13 -20.84 -16.67
N GLU A 597 24.21 -20.45 -17.35
CA GLU A 597 24.25 -20.31 -18.81
C GLU A 597 24.62 -21.62 -19.52
N LYS A 598 23.84 -21.94 -20.56
CA LYS A 598 24.06 -23.03 -21.51
C LYS A 598 24.18 -22.44 -22.92
N LYS A 599 25.17 -22.89 -23.71
CA LYS A 599 25.49 -22.32 -25.03
C LYS A 599 24.41 -22.54 -26.10
N ASP A 600 23.52 -23.51 -25.94
CA ASP A 600 22.44 -23.85 -26.89
C ASP A 600 21.12 -24.12 -26.14
N SER A 601 20.56 -23.09 -25.48
CA SER A 601 19.27 -23.17 -24.79
C SER A 601 18.15 -22.57 -25.63
N GLU A 602 16.97 -23.21 -25.61
CA GLU A 602 15.78 -22.73 -26.36
C GLU A 602 15.24 -21.40 -25.82
N PHE A 603 15.45 -21.13 -24.52
CA PHE A 603 15.05 -19.90 -23.85
C PHE A 603 16.09 -19.48 -22.81
N ILE A 604 16.15 -18.19 -22.51
CA ILE A 604 17.03 -17.67 -21.46
C ILE A 604 16.35 -17.90 -20.11
N PRO A 605 17.04 -18.47 -19.10
CA PRO A 605 16.47 -18.71 -17.79
C PRO A 605 15.78 -17.49 -17.18
N PHE A 606 14.68 -17.73 -16.48
CA PHE A 606 13.88 -16.69 -15.84
C PHE A 606 13.32 -17.18 -14.51
N ILE A 607 12.90 -16.23 -13.67
CA ILE A 607 12.41 -16.49 -12.32
C ILE A 607 10.99 -15.96 -12.18
N ARG A 608 10.12 -16.79 -11.62
CA ARG A 608 8.85 -16.37 -11.07
C ARG A 608 8.97 -16.23 -9.56
N GLN A 609 8.88 -15.00 -9.07
CA GLN A 609 8.77 -14.71 -7.65
C GLN A 609 7.29 -14.69 -7.27
N TRP A 610 6.84 -15.53 -6.33
CA TRP A 610 5.41 -15.58 -5.99
C TRP A 610 5.11 -15.94 -4.53
N ARG A 611 3.90 -15.60 -4.07
CA ARG A 611 3.38 -15.87 -2.71
C ARG A 611 1.87 -16.04 -2.68
N ASP A 612 1.38 -16.86 -1.76
CA ASP A 612 -0.05 -17.15 -1.60
C ASP A 612 -0.86 -15.99 -0.98
N GLU A 613 -0.27 -15.22 -0.05
CA GLU A 613 -0.95 -14.08 0.57
C GLU A 613 -0.02 -12.87 0.57
N PRO A 614 -0.42 -11.71 -0.01
CA PRO A 614 -1.71 -11.38 -0.64
C PRO A 614 -1.82 -11.70 -2.16
N TYR A 615 -1.42 -12.89 -2.62
CA TYR A 615 -1.34 -13.26 -4.05
C TYR A 615 -0.49 -12.29 -4.89
N GLU A 616 0.81 -12.25 -4.63
CA GLU A 616 1.77 -11.47 -5.42
C GLU A 616 2.56 -12.41 -6.33
N THR A 617 2.66 -12.06 -7.62
CA THR A 617 3.57 -12.69 -8.57
C THR A 617 4.35 -11.63 -9.32
N LYS A 618 5.65 -11.88 -9.54
CA LYS A 618 6.55 -11.06 -10.34
C LYS A 618 7.40 -11.96 -11.22
N TRP A 619 7.67 -11.50 -12.43
CA TRP A 619 8.48 -12.22 -13.41
C TRP A 619 9.78 -11.48 -13.66
N HIS A 620 10.90 -12.18 -13.49
CA HIS A 620 12.24 -11.67 -13.78
C HIS A 620 12.78 -12.42 -14.99
N ILE A 621 12.72 -11.78 -16.15
CA ILE A 621 13.20 -12.34 -17.43
C ILE A 621 14.71 -12.13 -17.62
N ASN A 622 15.31 -12.93 -18.49
CA ASN A 622 16.72 -12.83 -18.89
C ASN A 622 17.71 -12.84 -17.72
N VAL A 623 17.55 -13.78 -16.80
CA VAL A 623 18.44 -13.91 -15.64
C VAL A 623 19.80 -14.39 -16.13
N LYS A 624 20.83 -13.55 -15.98
CA LYS A 624 22.19 -13.81 -16.46
C LYS A 624 23.04 -14.50 -15.40
N ASN A 625 24.04 -15.25 -15.84
CA ASN A 625 24.98 -15.91 -14.95
C ASN A 625 25.77 -14.88 -14.12
N GLY A 626 25.72 -14.99 -12.80
CA GLY A 626 26.42 -14.11 -11.87
C GLY A 626 25.82 -12.71 -11.73
N ALA A 627 24.72 -12.37 -12.41
CA ALA A 627 24.07 -11.07 -12.25
C ALA A 627 23.19 -11.03 -10.98
N GLU A 628 23.14 -9.88 -10.31
CA GLU A 628 22.25 -9.66 -9.18
C GLU A 628 20.84 -9.32 -9.68
N THR A 629 19.85 -10.08 -9.23
CA THR A 629 18.43 -9.81 -9.48
C THR A 629 17.81 -9.26 -8.19
N HIS A 630 17.29 -8.04 -8.23
CA HIS A 630 16.64 -7.39 -7.09
C HIS A 630 15.21 -7.91 -6.92
N LEU A 631 14.84 -8.20 -5.68
CA LEU A 631 13.55 -8.79 -5.31
C LEU A 631 12.90 -7.91 -4.25
N SER A 632 11.73 -7.35 -4.57
CA SER A 632 10.91 -6.61 -3.60
C SER A 632 9.62 -7.39 -3.32
N VAL A 633 9.19 -7.40 -2.05
CA VAL A 633 8.11 -8.29 -1.57
C VAL A 633 7.08 -7.48 -0.78
N HIS A 634 5.79 -7.77 -1.00
CA HIS A 634 4.68 -7.30 -0.17
C HIS A 634 4.19 -8.44 0.71
N ALA A 635 4.19 -8.23 2.03
CA ALA A 635 4.14 -9.29 3.04
C ALA A 635 3.55 -8.84 4.37
N ILE A 636 4.11 -9.32 5.49
CA ILE A 636 3.82 -8.73 6.79
C ILE A 636 4.39 -7.33 6.80
N ALA A 637 3.51 -6.33 6.89
CA ALA A 637 3.88 -4.93 6.90
C ALA A 637 3.53 -4.27 8.23
N PRO A 638 4.19 -3.14 8.55
CA PRO A 638 3.84 -2.36 9.73
C PRO A 638 2.39 -1.86 9.68
N PHE A 639 1.70 -1.96 10.82
CA PHE A 639 0.34 -1.47 11.03
C PHE A 639 -0.76 -2.15 10.20
N THR A 640 -0.43 -3.19 9.43
CA THR A 640 -1.39 -4.03 8.71
C THR A 640 -1.67 -5.33 9.47
N PRO A 641 -2.87 -5.88 9.35
CA PRO A 641 -3.19 -7.15 9.98
C PRO A 641 -2.67 -8.35 9.18
N PHE A 642 -2.33 -9.42 9.88
CA PHE A 642 -1.84 -10.66 9.26
C PHE A 642 -2.24 -11.90 10.07
N ASP A 643 -2.36 -13.04 9.40
CA ASP A 643 -2.68 -14.32 10.02
C ASP A 643 -1.44 -14.92 10.72
N ARG A 644 -1.57 -15.24 12.02
CA ARG A 644 -0.49 -15.88 12.78
C ARG A 644 -0.46 -17.40 12.66
N THR A 645 -1.59 -18.01 12.34
CA THR A 645 -1.77 -19.47 12.33
C THR A 645 -1.10 -20.13 11.13
N ARG A 646 -0.93 -19.39 10.03
CA ARG A 646 -0.25 -19.87 8.82
C ARG A 646 1.25 -20.03 9.02
N LYS A 647 1.75 -21.21 8.65
CA LYS A 647 3.15 -21.61 8.75
C LYS A 647 4.01 -21.08 7.59
N ASN A 648 3.42 -20.85 6.42
CA ASN A 648 4.17 -20.48 5.21
C ASN A 648 4.12 -18.97 4.97
N LYS A 649 5.11 -18.26 5.54
CA LYS A 649 5.22 -16.79 5.43
C LYS A 649 6.31 -16.34 4.47
N GLY A 650 7.18 -17.23 4.01
CA GLY A 650 8.32 -16.90 3.15
C GLY A 650 7.93 -16.52 1.72
N ILE A 651 8.94 -16.39 0.87
CA ILE A 651 8.78 -16.21 -0.58
C ILE A 651 9.07 -17.51 -1.33
N ASN A 652 8.44 -17.70 -2.49
CA ASN A 652 8.80 -18.73 -3.45
C ASN A 652 9.53 -18.09 -4.63
N LEU A 653 10.67 -18.67 -5.01
CA LEU A 653 11.39 -18.35 -6.25
C LEU A 653 11.37 -19.59 -7.13
N GLU A 654 10.57 -19.56 -8.18
CA GLU A 654 10.49 -20.64 -9.15
C GLU A 654 11.39 -20.33 -10.34
N LEU A 655 12.47 -21.10 -10.45
CA LEU A 655 13.49 -20.96 -11.48
C LEU A 655 13.14 -21.86 -12.67
N TRP A 656 13.01 -21.25 -13.85
CA TRP A 656 12.77 -21.93 -15.12
C TRP A 656 14.07 -22.03 -15.91
N VAL A 657 14.52 -23.25 -16.21
CA VAL A 657 15.78 -23.54 -16.91
C VAL A 657 15.56 -24.70 -17.87
N ASP A 658 16.16 -24.63 -19.06
CA ASP A 658 16.14 -25.73 -20.03
C ASP A 658 16.75 -27.02 -19.43
N PRO A 659 15.97 -28.10 -19.22
CA PRO A 659 16.45 -29.32 -18.57
C PRO A 659 17.20 -30.22 -19.56
N GLU A 660 18.08 -31.11 -19.07
CA GLU A 660 18.76 -32.12 -19.90
C GLU A 660 18.59 -33.52 -19.35
N ASN A 661 18.64 -34.51 -20.25
CA ASN A 661 18.60 -35.91 -19.84
C ASN A 661 19.93 -36.27 -19.16
N PRO A 662 19.91 -36.89 -17.96
CA PRO A 662 21.12 -37.17 -17.18
C PRO A 662 22.08 -38.21 -17.82
N GLN A 663 21.77 -38.72 -19.01
CA GLN A 663 22.54 -39.75 -19.73
C GLN A 663 23.46 -39.18 -20.83
N THR A 664 23.61 -37.85 -20.93
CA THR A 664 24.55 -37.20 -21.86
C THR A 664 25.99 -37.26 -21.34
N ASP A 665 26.97 -37.32 -22.25
CA ASP A 665 28.40 -37.49 -21.93
C ASP A 665 29.02 -36.31 -21.14
N ASP A 666 28.37 -35.14 -21.12
CA ASP A 666 28.74 -33.95 -20.32
C ASP A 666 27.56 -33.51 -19.44
N PRO A 667 27.48 -33.92 -18.16
CA PRO A 667 26.40 -33.52 -17.28
C PRO A 667 26.50 -32.03 -16.92
N LEU A 668 25.35 -31.34 -16.88
CA LEU A 668 25.27 -29.95 -16.47
C LEU A 668 25.85 -29.75 -15.06
N PRO A 669 26.54 -28.64 -14.79
CA PRO A 669 26.99 -28.33 -13.43
C PRO A 669 25.81 -28.04 -12.49
N ASP A 670 26.05 -28.24 -11.20
CA ASP A 670 25.15 -27.75 -10.15
C ASP A 670 25.04 -26.22 -10.23
N ILE A 671 23.82 -25.71 -10.11
CA ILE A 671 23.57 -24.27 -10.01
C ILE A 671 23.77 -23.85 -8.55
N GLU A 672 24.66 -22.88 -8.31
CA GLU A 672 24.82 -22.25 -7.00
C GLU A 672 23.95 -21.00 -6.94
N MET A 673 23.03 -20.95 -5.97
CA MET A 673 22.20 -19.80 -5.67
C MET A 673 22.73 -19.10 -4.42
N VAL A 674 22.89 -17.79 -4.49
CA VAL A 674 23.23 -16.92 -3.36
C VAL A 674 22.07 -15.94 -3.14
N PHE A 675 21.47 -16.00 -1.95
CA PHE A 675 20.36 -15.13 -1.56
C PHE A 675 20.78 -14.25 -0.38
N SER A 676 20.50 -12.95 -0.47
CA SER A 676 20.92 -11.96 0.55
C SER A 676 19.95 -10.78 0.64
N VAL A 677 20.04 -10.01 1.72
CA VAL A 677 19.27 -8.78 1.92
C VAL A 677 19.87 -7.64 1.10
N ASP A 678 19.05 -6.94 0.33
CA ASP A 678 19.43 -5.72 -0.37
C ASP A 678 19.22 -4.52 0.57
N VAL A 679 20.30 -4.11 1.24
CA VAL A 679 20.27 -2.99 2.19
C VAL A 679 19.86 -1.68 1.51
N TRP A 680 20.30 -1.44 0.27
CA TRP A 680 19.99 -0.20 -0.44
C TRP A 680 18.53 -0.15 -0.86
N GLY A 681 18.01 -1.24 -1.44
CA GLY A 681 16.59 -1.39 -1.74
C GLY A 681 15.72 -1.29 -0.48
N SER A 682 16.16 -1.86 0.64
CA SER A 682 15.45 -1.82 1.92
C SER A 682 15.30 -0.38 2.48
N LEU A 683 16.34 0.45 2.39
CA LEU A 683 16.27 1.85 2.86
C LEU A 683 15.19 2.65 2.13
N ARG A 684 15.02 2.41 0.82
CA ARG A 684 13.98 3.08 0.03
C ARG A 684 12.57 2.74 0.50
N LEU A 685 12.34 1.49 0.90
CA LEU A 685 11.04 0.99 1.35
C LEU A 685 10.56 1.60 2.67
N LEU A 686 11.45 2.19 3.47
CA LEU A 686 11.14 2.79 4.76
C LEU A 686 10.39 4.12 4.64
N VAL A 687 10.64 4.91 3.59
CA VAL A 687 10.19 6.31 3.51
C VAL A 687 8.67 6.41 3.53
N LEU A 688 7.99 5.67 2.64
CA LEU A 688 6.53 5.74 2.52
C LEU A 688 5.83 5.18 3.77
N ARG A 689 6.35 4.07 4.33
CA ARG A 689 5.78 3.38 5.50
C ARG A 689 5.96 4.13 6.82
N TYR A 690 7.04 4.92 6.96
CA TYR A 690 7.40 5.59 8.22
C TYR A 690 7.36 7.12 8.17
N ARG A 691 6.76 7.73 7.13
CA ARG A 691 6.61 9.21 7.03
C ARG A 691 5.96 9.85 8.26
N LEU A 692 4.96 9.19 8.86
CA LEU A 692 4.30 9.67 10.09
C LEU A 692 5.18 9.48 11.33
N ALA A 693 6.05 8.46 11.34
CA ALA A 693 7.01 8.26 12.42
C ALA A 693 8.02 9.41 12.49
N VAL A 694 8.44 9.97 11.36
CA VAL A 694 9.30 11.16 11.33
C VAL A 694 8.66 12.33 12.07
N VAL A 695 7.38 12.63 11.82
CA VAL A 695 6.65 13.71 12.50
C VAL A 695 6.57 13.44 14.01
N ALA A 696 6.14 12.24 14.40
CA ALA A 696 5.99 11.87 15.81
C ALA A 696 7.31 11.88 16.59
N HIS A 697 8.38 11.31 16.03
CA HIS A 697 9.71 11.27 16.67
C HIS A 697 10.34 12.66 16.75
N CYS A 698 10.17 13.50 15.71
CA CYS A 698 10.70 14.85 15.74
C CYS A 698 9.98 15.74 16.77
N LEU A 699 8.66 15.57 16.93
CA LEU A 699 7.91 16.21 18.02
C LEU A 699 8.40 15.71 19.39
N ALA A 700 8.62 14.41 19.56
CA ALA A 700 9.12 13.83 20.80
C ALA A 700 10.50 14.39 21.18
N VAL A 701 11.42 14.53 20.22
CA VAL A 701 12.73 15.17 20.43
C VAL A 701 12.56 16.63 20.82
N SER A 702 11.71 17.40 20.13
CA SER A 702 11.43 18.80 20.48
C SER A 702 10.86 18.96 21.89
N LEU A 703 9.97 18.06 22.32
CA LEU A 703 9.41 18.03 23.68
C LEU A 703 10.46 17.68 24.73
N LEU A 704 11.34 16.70 24.45
CA LEU A 704 12.48 16.38 25.33
C LEU A 704 13.43 17.57 25.48
N VAL A 705 13.74 18.27 24.38
CA VAL A 705 14.54 19.49 24.43
C VAL A 705 13.85 20.54 25.30
N PHE A 706 12.56 20.79 25.07
CA PHE A 706 11.80 21.76 25.86
C PHE A 706 11.75 21.39 27.35
N LEU A 707 11.66 20.10 27.69
CA LEU A 707 11.73 19.58 29.05
C LEU A 707 13.08 19.91 29.70
N PHE A 708 14.21 19.59 29.05
CA PHE A 708 15.54 19.92 29.58
C PHE A 708 15.78 21.42 29.73
N GLN A 709 15.33 22.23 28.76
CA GLN A 709 15.40 23.69 28.85
C GLN A 709 14.57 24.22 30.03
N SER A 710 13.38 23.67 30.26
CA SER A 710 12.50 24.03 31.38
C SER A 710 13.10 23.67 32.74
N VAL A 711 13.72 22.49 32.86
CA VAL A 711 14.46 22.07 34.07
C VAL A 711 15.64 22.99 34.33
N ARG A 712 16.42 23.34 33.30
CA ARG A 712 17.53 24.28 33.46
C ARG A 712 17.06 25.68 33.86
N TYR A 713 15.96 26.15 33.29
CA TYR A 713 15.35 27.42 33.63
C TYR A 713 14.90 27.45 35.10
N TYR A 714 14.25 26.39 35.57
CA TYR A 714 13.78 26.28 36.95
C TYR A 714 14.94 26.49 37.95
N HIS A 715 16.10 25.88 37.71
CA HIS A 715 17.25 26.01 38.61
C HIS A 715 18.07 27.30 38.44
N THR A 716 18.15 27.87 37.24
CA THR A 716 19.09 28.98 36.95
C THR A 716 18.44 30.31 36.59
N GLY A 717 17.14 30.33 36.32
CA GLY A 717 16.41 31.49 35.82
C GLY A 717 16.77 31.93 34.39
N LYS A 718 17.72 31.26 33.72
CA LYS A 718 18.15 31.54 32.34
C LYS A 718 17.67 30.43 31.41
N PHE A 719 16.92 30.78 30.36
CA PHE A 719 16.38 29.79 29.43
C PHE A 719 17.42 29.50 28.33
N PRO A 720 18.00 28.29 28.28
CA PRO A 720 19.08 27.99 27.34
C PRO A 720 18.55 27.82 25.91
N ASP A 721 19.46 27.82 24.93
CA ASP A 721 19.12 27.60 23.53
C ASP A 721 18.74 26.13 23.25
N GLN A 722 18.25 25.85 22.05
CA GLN A 722 17.82 24.51 21.67
C GLN A 722 19.00 23.53 21.58
N VAL A 723 20.19 24.03 21.23
CA VAL A 723 21.43 23.25 21.16
C VAL A 723 21.83 22.69 22.53
N TYR A 724 21.57 23.42 23.62
CA TYR A 724 21.74 22.89 24.98
C TYR A 724 20.87 21.66 25.22
N GLY A 725 19.57 21.72 24.91
CA GLY A 725 18.65 20.60 25.11
C GLY A 725 19.01 19.37 24.27
N LEU A 726 19.38 19.56 23.00
CA LEU A 726 19.90 18.49 22.15
C LEU A 726 21.20 17.90 22.74
N GLY A 727 22.08 18.76 23.28
CA GLY A 727 23.29 18.33 23.97
C GLY A 727 23.04 17.46 25.20
N CYS A 728 21.98 17.74 25.97
CA CYS A 728 21.55 16.90 27.10
C CYS A 728 21.07 15.52 26.63
N ILE A 729 20.27 15.46 25.57
CA ILE A 729 19.81 14.19 24.98
C ILE A 729 21.00 13.33 24.51
N CYS A 730 22.02 13.97 23.93
CA CYS A 730 23.24 13.31 23.47
C CYS A 730 24.27 13.02 24.58
N GLU A 731 23.94 13.24 25.86
CA GLU A 731 24.83 12.85 26.96
C GLU A 731 24.98 11.33 27.00
N ARG A 732 26.23 10.83 27.08
CA ARG A 732 26.57 9.40 26.91
C ARG A 732 25.68 8.44 27.70
N LYS A 733 25.39 8.76 28.98
CA LYS A 733 24.57 7.90 29.85
C LYS A 733 23.11 7.90 29.40
N LEU A 734 22.52 9.07 29.21
CA LEU A 734 21.12 9.21 28.82
C LEU A 734 20.89 8.65 27.41
N PHE A 735 21.76 8.99 26.46
CA PHE A 735 21.68 8.50 25.09
C PHE A 735 21.74 6.96 25.03
N ALA A 736 22.66 6.34 25.77
CA ALA A 736 22.73 4.88 25.84
C ALA A 736 21.45 4.26 26.44
N LEU A 737 20.89 4.85 27.51
CA LEU A 737 19.63 4.41 28.09
C LEU A 737 18.46 4.54 27.10
N LEU A 738 18.38 5.65 26.37
CA LEU A 738 17.35 5.86 25.35
C LEU A 738 17.46 4.86 24.21
N VAL A 739 18.68 4.57 23.71
CA VAL A 739 18.90 3.57 22.66
C VAL A 739 18.48 2.17 23.13
N ILE A 740 18.85 1.77 24.35
CA ILE A 740 18.45 0.47 24.93
C ILE A 740 16.93 0.40 25.10
N PHE A 741 16.32 1.47 25.62
CA PHE A 741 14.87 1.54 25.81
C PHE A 741 14.14 1.43 24.46
N LEU A 742 14.49 2.27 23.48
CA LEU A 742 13.87 2.30 22.16
C LEU A 742 14.11 1.00 21.37
N GLY A 743 15.24 0.34 21.56
CA GLY A 743 15.53 -0.98 20.97
C GLY A 743 14.71 -2.09 21.62
N SER A 744 14.63 -2.11 22.95
CA SER A 744 13.84 -3.11 23.68
C SER A 744 12.34 -2.96 23.47
N LEU A 745 11.87 -1.75 23.15
CA LEU A 745 10.46 -1.46 22.93
C LEU A 745 9.87 -2.29 21.78
N SER A 746 10.64 -2.50 20.70
CA SER A 746 10.25 -3.37 19.58
C SER A 746 9.91 -4.80 19.99
N TYR A 747 10.46 -5.28 21.11
CA TYR A 747 10.13 -6.57 21.71
C TYR A 747 8.98 -6.46 22.71
N LEU A 748 9.01 -5.46 23.59
CA LEU A 748 8.04 -5.29 24.67
C LEU A 748 6.60 -5.09 24.17
N VAL A 749 6.41 -4.31 23.11
CA VAL A 749 5.06 -3.99 22.60
C VAL A 749 4.35 -5.17 21.91
N LYS A 750 5.06 -6.28 21.65
CA LYS A 750 4.49 -7.51 21.08
C LYS A 750 3.86 -8.42 22.15
N ASN A 751 4.21 -8.22 23.41
CA ASN A 751 3.69 -9.04 24.50
C ASN A 751 2.22 -8.70 24.75
N LYS A 752 1.33 -9.72 24.73
CA LYS A 752 -0.13 -9.54 24.89
C LYS A 752 -0.50 -8.80 26.19
N THR A 753 0.21 -9.03 27.28
CA THR A 753 -0.04 -8.35 28.57
C THR A 753 0.33 -6.87 28.48
N VAL A 754 1.47 -6.56 27.86
CA VAL A 754 1.90 -5.17 27.62
C VAL A 754 0.92 -4.48 26.70
N GLN A 755 0.46 -5.13 25.63
CA GLN A 755 -0.56 -4.58 24.74
C GLN A 755 -1.86 -4.24 25.48
N ARG A 756 -2.34 -5.13 26.36
CA ARG A 756 -3.52 -4.85 27.20
C ARG A 756 -3.31 -3.64 28.13
N LEU A 757 -2.13 -3.53 28.75
CA LEU A 757 -1.81 -2.39 29.61
C LEU A 757 -1.72 -1.07 28.83
N LEU A 758 -1.08 -1.08 27.66
CA LEU A 758 -1.00 0.08 26.77
C LEU A 758 -2.39 0.49 26.28
N ASN A 759 -3.21 -0.48 25.86
CA ASN A 759 -4.61 -0.25 25.49
C ASN A 759 -5.43 0.42 26.61
N LEU A 760 -5.23 0.04 27.88
CA LEU A 760 -5.88 0.67 29.03
C LEU A 760 -5.38 2.09 29.30
N ALA A 761 -4.13 2.38 28.96
CA ALA A 761 -3.50 3.69 29.14
C ALA A 761 -3.71 4.64 27.95
N ASP A 762 -4.35 4.18 26.87
CA ASP A 762 -4.61 4.98 25.69
C ASP A 762 -5.81 5.93 25.91
N PRO A 763 -5.60 7.26 25.94
CA PRO A 763 -6.66 8.23 26.14
C PRO A 763 -7.72 8.20 25.04
N VAL A 764 -7.37 7.78 23.81
CA VAL A 764 -8.33 7.61 22.69
C VAL A 764 -9.41 6.58 23.07
N VAL A 765 -8.99 5.56 23.82
CA VAL A 765 -9.74 4.33 24.03
C VAL A 765 -10.61 4.44 25.27
N LEU A 766 -10.15 5.24 26.22
CA LEU A 766 -10.96 5.68 27.35
C LEU A 766 -12.18 6.49 26.89
N HIS A 767 -12.11 7.18 25.74
CA HIS A 767 -13.26 7.88 25.16
C HIS A 767 -14.24 6.95 24.43
N HIS A 768 -13.76 5.91 23.74
CA HIS A 768 -14.61 4.93 23.06
C HIS A 768 -14.10 3.51 23.27
N LYS A 769 -14.76 2.74 24.16
CA LYS A 769 -14.45 1.32 24.40
C LYS A 769 -14.47 0.48 23.12
N ASN A 770 -15.22 0.93 22.11
CA ASN A 770 -15.32 0.33 20.78
C ASN A 770 -14.25 0.85 19.79
N GLU A 771 -13.21 1.56 20.18
CA GLU A 771 -12.05 1.83 19.29
C GLU A 771 -10.97 0.73 19.39
N ILE A 772 -10.88 -0.04 20.50
CA ILE A 772 -9.92 -1.17 20.64
C ILE A 772 -10.54 -2.56 20.91
N ASN A 773 -11.65 -2.92 20.27
CA ASN A 773 -12.02 -4.34 20.24
C ASN A 773 -11.42 -5.12 19.06
N ILE A 774 -10.36 -4.61 18.44
CA ILE A 774 -9.79 -5.23 17.25
C ILE A 774 -8.26 -5.44 17.37
N SER A 775 -7.83 -6.19 18.39
CA SER A 775 -6.93 -7.30 18.03
C SER A 775 -7.82 -8.24 17.21
N LEU A 776 -7.74 -8.14 15.88
CA LEU A 776 -8.60 -8.82 14.92
C LEU A 776 -8.74 -10.31 15.24
N HIS A 777 -9.75 -10.68 16.02
CA HIS A 777 -10.07 -12.07 16.33
C HIS A 777 -8.85 -12.83 16.92
N PRO A 778 -9.02 -14.06 17.43
CA PRO A 778 -7.87 -14.83 17.93
C PRO A 778 -6.85 -15.20 16.84
N ASN A 779 -7.27 -15.21 15.56
CA ASN A 779 -6.47 -15.73 14.45
C ASN A 779 -5.57 -14.68 13.77
N TYR A 780 -5.97 -13.40 13.75
CA TYR A 780 -5.18 -12.33 13.16
C TYR A 780 -4.51 -11.48 14.24
N SER A 781 -3.32 -10.97 13.93
CA SER A 781 -2.62 -10.02 14.78
C SER A 781 -2.41 -8.70 14.08
N LEU A 782 -2.51 -7.63 14.86
CA LEU A 782 -2.28 -6.27 14.43
C LEU A 782 -1.30 -5.60 15.39
N ASN A 783 -0.14 -5.19 14.90
CA ASN A 783 0.84 -4.45 15.69
C ASN A 783 0.53 -2.94 15.60
N THR A 784 -0.17 -2.42 16.60
CA THR A 784 -0.65 -1.02 16.62
C THR A 784 0.35 -0.02 17.20
N PHE A 785 1.31 -0.49 18.00
CA PHE A 785 2.19 0.36 18.80
C PHE A 785 3.58 0.57 18.20
N TYR A 786 4.22 1.67 18.59
CA TYR A 786 5.56 2.09 18.23
C TYR A 786 5.77 2.16 16.71
N LEU A 787 6.58 1.25 16.14
CA LEU A 787 6.85 1.16 14.71
C LEU A 787 6.02 0.07 14.01
N GLY A 788 5.12 -0.63 14.71
CA GLY A 788 4.26 -1.67 14.11
C GLY A 788 5.00 -2.91 13.59
N LEU A 789 6.29 -3.07 13.90
CA LEU A 789 7.15 -4.16 13.42
C LEU A 789 6.79 -5.50 14.04
N GLU A 790 6.84 -6.58 13.25
CA GLU A 790 6.76 -7.97 13.76
C GLU A 790 8.16 -8.60 13.87
N GLU A 791 9.14 -8.07 13.16
CA GLU A 791 10.53 -8.51 13.11
C GLU A 791 11.26 -8.13 14.40
N ASN A 792 11.88 -9.10 15.08
CA ASN A 792 12.69 -8.81 16.27
C ASN A 792 14.11 -8.34 15.91
N CYS A 793 14.67 -8.81 14.79
CA CYS A 793 16.00 -8.42 14.33
C CYS A 793 16.11 -6.93 13.95
N LEU A 794 14.99 -6.30 13.56
CA LEU A 794 14.94 -4.88 13.17
C LEU A 794 14.80 -3.93 14.37
N TRP A 795 15.18 -4.36 15.58
CA TRP A 795 15.11 -3.56 16.80
C TRP A 795 15.86 -2.22 16.68
N PHE A 796 16.91 -2.16 15.86
CA PHE A 796 17.74 -0.98 15.64
C PHE A 796 17.04 0.14 14.88
N LEU A 797 15.94 -0.13 14.15
CA LEU A 797 15.19 0.89 13.40
C LEU A 797 14.67 1.99 14.33
N GLY A 798 14.18 1.63 15.50
CA GLY A 798 13.70 2.56 16.52
C GLY A 798 14.73 3.60 16.93
N PRO A 799 15.88 3.17 17.49
CA PRO A 799 17.02 4.05 17.75
C PRO A 799 17.48 4.84 16.52
N ALA A 800 17.49 4.25 15.33
CA ALA A 800 17.89 4.93 14.10
C ALA A 800 16.94 6.10 13.73
N PHE A 801 15.62 5.90 13.81
CA PHE A 801 14.62 6.97 13.61
C PHE A 801 14.77 8.08 14.64
N PHE A 802 15.07 7.74 15.90
CA PHE A 802 15.32 8.73 16.95
C PHE A 802 16.59 9.56 16.67
N VAL A 803 17.68 8.94 16.25
CA VAL A 803 18.92 9.63 15.86
C VAL A 803 18.68 10.55 14.66
N MET A 804 17.93 10.08 13.65
CA MET A 804 17.53 10.90 12.51
C MET A 804 16.67 12.10 12.96
N ALA A 805 15.72 11.90 13.88
CA ALA A 805 14.90 12.97 14.42
C ALA A 805 15.71 14.04 15.15
N ILE A 806 16.80 13.67 15.85
CA ILE A 806 17.75 14.63 16.44
C ILE A 806 18.41 15.48 15.35
N GLY A 807 18.87 14.85 14.27
CA GLY A 807 19.50 15.53 13.14
C GLY A 807 18.57 16.50 12.41
N ILE A 808 17.33 16.06 12.13
CA ILE A 808 16.32 16.91 11.47
C ILE A 808 15.98 18.11 12.35
N ASN A 809 15.78 17.92 13.65
CA ASN A 809 15.53 19.02 14.58
C ASN A 809 16.68 20.01 14.65
N TRP A 810 17.93 19.51 14.65
CA TRP A 810 19.12 20.37 14.62
C TRP A 810 19.17 21.21 13.34
N PHE A 811 18.91 20.59 12.18
CA PHE A 811 18.90 21.26 10.88
C PHE A 811 17.81 22.34 10.81
N ILE A 812 16.56 22.00 11.17
CA ILE A 812 15.42 22.93 11.14
C ILE A 812 15.65 24.10 12.10
N TYR A 813 16.18 23.85 13.31
CA TYR A 813 16.51 24.93 14.24
C TYR A 813 17.50 25.94 13.65
N HIS A 814 18.59 25.47 13.04
CA HIS A 814 19.57 26.36 12.40
C HIS A 814 19.00 27.08 11.19
N LEU A 815 18.20 26.39 10.37
CA LEU A 815 17.48 27.01 9.26
C LEU A 815 16.59 28.16 9.75
N LEU A 816 15.84 27.97 10.84
CA LEU A 816 14.98 29.00 11.44
C LEU A 816 15.79 30.18 12.01
N VAL A 817 16.91 29.91 12.67
CA VAL A 817 17.77 30.96 13.21
C VAL A 817 18.42 31.77 12.07
N TYR A 818 18.98 31.12 11.05
CA TYR A 818 19.62 31.80 9.93
C TYR A 818 18.62 32.58 9.07
N THR A 819 17.45 32.01 8.78
CA THR A 819 16.38 32.71 8.06
C THR A 819 15.86 33.90 8.88
N GLY A 820 15.63 33.72 10.18
CA GLY A 820 15.24 34.80 11.09
C GLY A 820 16.26 35.94 11.16
N LEU A 821 17.56 35.61 11.27
CA LEU A 821 18.64 36.60 11.23
C LEU A 821 18.73 37.31 9.87
N GLY A 822 18.51 36.60 8.76
CA GLY A 822 18.41 37.16 7.42
C GLY A 822 17.26 38.16 7.29
N LEU A 823 16.07 37.80 7.80
CA LEU A 823 14.90 38.70 7.82
C LEU A 823 15.15 39.94 8.70
N VAL A 824 15.81 39.78 9.85
CA VAL A 824 16.21 40.92 10.70
C VAL A 824 17.22 41.81 9.97
N TYR A 825 18.18 41.23 9.25
CA TYR A 825 19.16 41.97 8.47
C TYR A 825 18.49 42.79 7.34
N VAL A 826 17.63 42.16 6.54
CA VAL A 826 16.83 42.82 5.49
C VAL A 826 15.91 43.89 6.08
N GLY A 827 15.25 43.61 7.21
CA GLY A 827 14.38 44.56 7.88
C GLY A 827 15.12 45.77 8.47
N ARG A 828 16.38 45.60 8.88
CA ARG A 828 17.26 46.72 9.27
C ARG A 828 17.74 47.54 8.07
N LEU A 829 17.99 46.90 6.92
CA LEU A 829 18.33 47.59 5.67
C LEU A 829 17.16 48.42 5.15
N THR A 830 15.95 47.85 5.17
CA THR A 830 14.71 48.49 4.70
C THR A 830 14.09 49.47 5.71
N LYS A 831 14.75 49.70 6.86
CA LYS A 831 14.27 50.54 7.98
C LYS A 831 12.92 50.11 8.59
N LEU A 832 12.43 48.90 8.29
CA LEU A 832 11.24 48.31 8.92
C LEU A 832 11.48 47.94 10.39
N PHE A 833 12.73 47.68 10.77
CA PHE A 833 13.13 47.49 12.18
C PHE A 833 14.06 48.62 12.65
N PRO A 834 13.74 49.35 13.74
CA PRO A 834 14.65 50.31 14.33
C PRO A 834 15.97 49.67 14.77
N ARG A 835 17.09 50.42 14.64
CA ARG A 835 18.45 49.97 15.01
C ARG A 835 18.61 49.74 16.52
N THR A 836 17.81 50.42 17.34
CA THR A 836 17.74 50.29 18.79
C THR A 836 16.28 50.11 19.18
N PHE A 837 15.93 48.89 19.60
CA PHE A 837 14.66 48.62 20.25
C PHE A 837 14.86 48.76 21.77
N GLU A 838 14.43 49.88 22.33
CA GLU A 838 14.19 50.02 23.78
C GLU A 838 12.68 49.89 24.03
N GLU A 839 12.15 48.66 24.11
CA GLU A 839 10.87 48.48 24.80
C GLU A 839 11.17 48.44 26.30
N LYS A 840 10.64 49.40 27.06
CA LYS A 840 10.63 49.35 28.52
C LYS A 840 9.84 48.11 28.95
N GLU A 841 10.39 47.30 29.85
CA GLU A 841 9.66 46.22 30.54
C GLU A 841 8.30 46.78 31.00
N LYS A 842 7.20 46.18 30.53
CA LYS A 842 5.86 46.57 30.98
C LYS A 842 5.61 45.83 32.30
N PRO A 843 5.53 46.53 33.45
CA PRO A 843 5.41 45.88 34.75
C PRO A 843 4.03 45.24 34.96
N PHE A 844 3.02 45.62 34.16
CA PHE A 844 1.64 45.17 34.32
C PHE A 844 1.02 44.63 33.03
N MET A 845 0.18 43.61 33.22
CA MET A 845 -0.60 42.99 32.17
C MET A 845 -1.77 43.91 31.74
N ARG A 846 -1.49 44.86 30.84
CA ARG A 846 -2.53 45.72 30.24
C ARG A 846 -3.07 45.15 28.92
N TRP A 847 -4.33 44.77 28.94
CA TRP A 847 -5.08 44.28 27.80
C TRP A 847 -5.22 45.34 26.69
N ARG A 848 -4.63 45.09 25.51
CA ARG A 848 -4.75 45.98 24.34
C ARG A 848 -6.06 45.67 23.58
N LYS A 849 -7.02 46.61 23.59
CA LYS A 849 -8.37 46.43 23.02
C LYS A 849 -8.37 45.88 21.58
N SER A 850 -7.45 46.33 20.72
CA SER A 850 -7.35 45.86 19.33
C SER A 850 -6.96 44.39 19.17
N LYS A 851 -6.11 43.86 20.07
CA LYS A 851 -5.72 42.44 20.03
C LYS A 851 -6.81 41.54 20.63
N ILE A 852 -7.56 42.02 21.62
CA ILE A 852 -8.72 41.27 22.16
C ILE A 852 -9.83 41.16 21.12
N GLY A 853 -10.12 42.26 20.40
CA GLY A 853 -11.11 42.25 19.32
C GLY A 853 -10.79 41.18 18.27
N GLY A 854 -9.52 41.08 17.84
CA GLY A 854 -9.08 40.04 16.91
C GLY A 854 -9.30 38.62 17.44
N THR A 855 -9.02 38.36 18.72
CA THR A 855 -9.26 37.04 19.33
C THR A 855 -10.74 36.73 19.46
N ILE A 856 -11.58 37.69 19.85
CA ILE A 856 -13.04 37.51 19.91
C ILE A 856 -13.61 37.19 18.53
N VAL A 857 -13.18 37.92 17.49
CA VAL A 857 -13.56 37.63 16.11
C VAL A 857 -13.13 36.23 15.71
N LEU A 858 -11.88 35.83 16.02
CA LEU A 858 -11.39 34.48 15.72
C LEU A 858 -12.18 33.41 16.47
N VAL A 859 -12.56 33.63 17.73
CA VAL A 859 -13.39 32.71 18.52
C VAL A 859 -14.75 32.53 17.85
N VAL A 860 -15.43 33.64 17.53
CA VAL A 860 -16.74 33.61 16.86
C VAL A 860 -16.64 32.89 15.53
N LEU A 861 -15.62 33.20 14.72
CA LEU A 861 -15.40 32.52 13.45
C LEU A 861 -15.17 31.02 13.64
N VAL A 862 -14.33 30.58 14.58
CA VAL A 862 -14.06 29.16 14.81
C VAL A 862 -15.28 28.40 15.35
N THR A 863 -16.07 29.03 16.21
CA THR A 863 -17.27 28.39 16.79
C THR A 863 -18.38 28.19 15.76
N PHE A 864 -18.52 29.10 14.78
CA PHE A 864 -19.66 29.07 13.86
C PHE A 864 -19.31 28.66 12.43
N TYR A 865 -18.07 28.82 11.97
CA TYR A 865 -17.77 28.74 10.53
C TYR A 865 -16.41 28.14 10.16
N MET A 866 -15.34 28.53 10.84
CA MET A 866 -13.97 28.14 10.51
C MET A 866 -13.52 26.94 11.36
N PRO A 867 -12.77 25.99 10.77
CA PRO A 867 -12.16 24.92 11.55
C PRO A 867 -11.09 25.47 12.49
N TYR A 868 -10.91 24.86 13.66
CA TYR A 868 -9.90 25.31 14.64
C TYR A 868 -8.46 25.26 14.08
N GLN A 869 -8.21 24.43 13.06
CA GLN A 869 -6.95 24.34 12.31
C GLN A 869 -6.57 25.68 11.67
N PHE A 870 -7.54 26.52 11.27
CA PHE A 870 -7.29 27.87 10.78
C PHE A 870 -6.73 28.77 11.89
N ALA A 871 -7.34 28.76 13.07
CA ALA A 871 -6.85 29.51 14.22
C ALA A 871 -5.45 29.05 14.67
N TYR A 872 -5.14 27.76 14.52
CA TYR A 872 -3.81 27.22 14.73
C TYR A 872 -2.78 27.79 13.75
N LEU A 873 -3.10 27.87 12.46
CA LEU A 873 -2.24 28.48 11.44
C LEU A 873 -1.97 29.96 11.76
N VAL A 874 -3.02 30.72 12.07
CA VAL A 874 -2.91 32.14 12.47
C VAL A 874 -2.01 32.30 13.70
N SER A 875 -2.18 31.43 14.71
CA SER A 875 -1.35 31.43 15.92
C SER A 875 0.12 31.10 15.60
N SER A 876 0.37 30.18 14.67
CA SER A 876 1.72 29.81 14.23
C SER A 876 2.42 30.97 13.50
N LEU A 877 1.70 31.66 12.62
CA LEU A 877 2.20 32.87 11.94
C LEU A 877 2.48 33.99 12.95
N MET A 878 1.60 34.18 13.93
CA MET A 878 1.80 35.14 15.01
C MET A 878 3.07 34.82 15.83
N GLN A 879 3.34 33.54 16.08
CA GLN A 879 4.53 33.10 16.79
C GLN A 879 5.81 33.36 15.97
N ILE A 880 5.80 33.08 14.66
CA ILE A 880 6.92 33.40 13.76
C ILE A 880 7.25 34.90 13.83
N VAL A 881 6.24 35.77 13.70
CA VAL A 881 6.44 37.22 13.79
C VAL A 881 6.99 37.63 15.16
N THR A 882 6.55 36.99 16.23
CA THR A 882 7.02 37.26 17.60
C THR A 882 8.49 36.84 17.78
N VAL A 883 8.88 35.69 17.25
CA VAL A 883 10.28 35.21 17.26
C VAL A 883 11.19 36.14 16.46
N VAL A 884 10.81 36.54 15.23
CA VAL A 884 11.61 37.45 14.40
C VAL A 884 11.81 38.80 15.09
N LYS A 885 10.76 39.34 15.75
CA LYS A 885 10.88 40.55 16.57
C LYS A 885 11.90 40.36 17.70
N LEU A 886 11.75 39.30 18.49
CA LEU A 886 12.67 39.00 19.61
C LEU A 886 14.13 38.81 19.16
N MET A 887 14.37 38.22 17.98
CA MET A 887 15.71 38.10 17.40
C MET A 887 16.34 39.46 17.08
N ALA A 888 15.54 40.49 16.80
CA ALA A 888 16.03 41.85 16.58
C ALA A 888 16.48 42.54 17.89
N HIS A 889 15.95 42.12 19.05
CA HIS A 889 16.30 42.65 20.38
C HIS A 889 17.54 41.97 20.97
N ARG A 890 18.53 42.77 21.40
CA ARG A 890 19.80 42.24 21.97
C ARG A 890 19.68 41.71 23.41
N ASN A 891 18.73 42.21 24.21
CA ASN A 891 18.69 41.96 25.65
C ASN A 891 17.76 40.80 26.08
N ALA A 892 16.91 40.29 25.17
CA ALA A 892 15.87 39.30 25.49
C ALA A 892 16.24 37.85 25.13
N LYS A 893 17.50 37.43 25.32
CA LYS A 893 18.00 36.14 24.83
C LYS A 893 17.25 34.92 25.38
N SER A 894 16.96 34.88 26.68
CA SER A 894 16.18 33.78 27.29
C SER A 894 14.76 33.70 26.73
N ALA A 895 14.11 34.85 26.55
CA ALA A 895 12.75 34.89 26.03
C ALA A 895 12.70 34.52 24.54
N CYS A 896 13.70 34.94 23.76
CA CYS A 896 13.88 34.51 22.37
C CYS A 896 14.04 32.98 22.27
N ASN A 897 14.94 32.40 23.07
CA ASN A 897 15.14 30.95 23.11
C ASN A 897 13.86 30.18 23.47
N TYR A 898 13.10 30.66 24.46
CA TYR A 898 11.82 30.06 24.85
C TYR A 898 10.80 30.09 23.69
N ASN A 899 10.64 31.25 23.03
CA ASN A 899 9.70 31.40 21.93
C ASN A 899 10.11 30.58 20.70
N ILE A 900 11.41 30.40 20.45
CA ILE A 900 11.91 29.49 19.41
C ILE A 900 11.55 28.03 19.74
N SER A 901 11.70 27.59 20.99
CA SER A 901 11.30 26.23 21.39
C SER A 901 9.80 25.97 21.22
N ILE A 902 8.95 26.93 21.57
CA ILE A 902 7.50 26.84 21.31
C ILE A 902 7.22 26.83 19.80
N MET A 903 7.90 27.67 19.02
CA MET A 903 7.77 27.69 17.56
C MET A 903 8.16 26.33 16.95
N MET A 904 9.22 25.68 17.44
CA MET A 904 9.60 24.33 16.99
C MET A 904 8.52 23.29 17.28
N LEU A 905 7.91 23.32 18.47
CA LEU A 905 6.77 22.45 18.78
C LEU A 905 5.58 22.72 17.85
N MET A 906 5.29 24.00 17.57
CA MET A 906 4.21 24.37 16.65
C MET A 906 4.49 23.90 15.22
N LEU A 907 5.73 24.02 14.74
CA LEU A 907 6.11 23.56 13.41
C LEU A 907 5.96 22.04 13.24
N TRP A 908 6.18 21.25 14.29
CA TRP A 908 5.98 19.79 14.23
C TRP A 908 4.53 19.34 14.34
N VAL A 909 3.67 20.15 14.97
CA VAL A 909 2.22 19.91 15.04
C VAL A 909 1.50 20.46 13.80
N LEU A 910 2.09 21.42 13.08
CA LEU A 910 1.51 22.03 11.89
C LEU A 910 1.14 21.03 10.76
N PRO A 911 1.97 20.03 10.40
CA PRO A 911 1.63 19.02 9.38
C PRO A 911 0.33 18.25 9.65
N ILE A 912 -0.11 18.17 10.91
CA ILE A 912 -1.35 17.50 11.31
C ILE A 912 -2.58 18.36 10.96
N ASN A 913 -2.44 19.69 11.03
CA ASN A 913 -3.53 20.64 10.83
C ASN A 913 -3.71 21.07 9.37
N ILE A 914 -2.62 21.09 8.60
CA ILE A 914 -2.63 21.54 7.19
C ILE A 914 -3.62 20.74 6.33
N PRO A 915 -3.66 19.39 6.37
CA PRO A 915 -4.51 18.60 5.46
C PRO A 915 -5.99 18.92 5.63
N VAL A 916 -6.49 19.03 6.87
CA VAL A 916 -7.89 19.39 7.14
C VAL A 916 -8.19 20.83 6.68
N LEU A 917 -7.23 21.74 6.84
CA LEU A 917 -7.39 23.12 6.36
C LEU A 917 -7.47 23.18 4.83
N ILE A 918 -6.70 22.36 4.12
CA ILE A 918 -6.79 22.25 2.66
C ILE A 918 -8.20 21.81 2.24
N VAL A 919 -8.76 20.80 2.92
CA VAL A 919 -10.14 20.33 2.67
C VAL A 919 -11.16 21.45 2.88
N PHE A 920 -11.00 22.21 3.97
CA PHE A 920 -11.89 23.33 4.26
C PHE A 920 -11.82 24.44 3.20
N VAL A 921 -10.61 24.87 2.82
CA VAL A 921 -10.41 25.93 1.81
C VAL A 921 -11.00 25.50 0.46
N HIS A 922 -10.84 24.23 0.10
CA HIS A 922 -11.42 23.65 -1.09
C HIS A 922 -12.95 23.71 -1.08
N ASN A 923 -13.58 23.18 -0.02
CA ASN A 923 -15.04 23.20 0.12
C ASN A 923 -15.60 24.63 0.14
N PHE A 924 -14.91 25.56 0.80
CA PHE A 924 -15.26 26.98 0.82
C PHE A 924 -15.25 27.59 -0.59
N SER A 925 -14.28 27.20 -1.43
CA SER A 925 -14.18 27.68 -2.82
C SER A 925 -15.30 27.14 -3.73
N ILE A 926 -15.80 25.93 -3.45
CA ILE A 926 -16.90 25.32 -4.21
C ILE A 926 -18.24 25.92 -3.80
N ASN A 927 -18.55 25.89 -2.50
CA ASN A 927 -19.79 26.43 -1.98
C ASN A 927 -19.62 26.92 -0.53
N TRP A 928 -19.51 28.24 -0.38
CA TRP A 928 -19.34 28.92 0.91
C TRP A 928 -20.46 28.63 1.92
N ALA A 929 -21.65 28.21 1.47
CA ALA A 929 -22.78 27.92 2.34
C ALA A 929 -22.72 26.52 2.98
N THR A 930 -21.80 25.65 2.55
CA THR A 930 -21.67 24.30 3.11
C THR A 930 -21.05 24.33 4.50
N PRO A 931 -21.78 23.90 5.56
CA PRO A 931 -21.24 23.93 6.93
C PRO A 931 -20.19 22.83 7.13
N PHE A 932 -19.03 23.19 7.70
CA PHE A 932 -17.96 22.24 8.02
C PHE A 932 -18.15 21.65 9.43
N SER A 933 -19.03 20.65 9.56
CA SER A 933 -19.61 20.26 10.86
C SER A 933 -18.65 19.68 11.92
N SER A 934 -17.49 19.14 11.52
CA SER A 934 -16.72 18.21 12.39
C SER A 934 -15.68 18.88 13.30
N HIS A 935 -15.32 20.15 13.05
CA HIS A 935 -14.13 20.76 13.68
C HIS A 935 -14.34 22.18 14.25
N HIS A 936 -15.57 22.54 14.64
CA HIS A 936 -15.88 23.84 15.25
C HIS A 936 -15.62 23.91 16.77
N ASN A 937 -14.85 22.97 17.33
CA ASN A 937 -14.55 22.95 18.75
C ASN A 937 -13.45 23.96 19.10
N PHE A 938 -13.84 25.17 19.50
CA PHE A 938 -12.89 26.20 19.95
C PHE A 938 -12.00 25.74 21.11
N LEU A 939 -12.49 24.90 22.03
CA LEU A 939 -11.69 24.39 23.15
C LEU A 939 -10.47 23.58 22.68
N ALA A 940 -10.53 23.03 21.46
CA ALA A 940 -9.42 22.29 20.85
C ALA A 940 -8.22 23.19 20.50
N VAL A 941 -8.39 24.53 20.42
CA VAL A 941 -7.31 25.48 20.07
C VAL A 941 -7.21 26.69 21.01
N ALA A 942 -8.20 26.89 21.89
CA ALA A 942 -8.29 28.06 22.76
C ALA A 942 -7.02 28.32 23.59
N PRO A 943 -6.43 27.32 24.28
CA PRO A 943 -5.14 27.49 24.93
C PRO A 943 -4.00 27.93 24.02
N ILE A 944 -3.91 27.40 22.80
CA ILE A 944 -2.86 27.77 21.84
C ILE A 944 -3.01 29.23 21.41
N VAL A 945 -4.24 29.65 21.06
CA VAL A 945 -4.54 31.03 20.66
C VAL A 945 -4.20 32.00 21.78
N ALA A 946 -4.65 31.69 23.01
CA ALA A 946 -4.38 32.51 24.17
C ALA A 946 -2.87 32.59 24.45
N LEU A 947 -2.14 31.48 24.37
CA LEU A 947 -0.69 31.46 24.61
C LEU A 947 0.06 32.29 23.56
N ALA A 948 -0.22 32.10 22.27
CA ALA A 948 0.41 32.87 21.19
C ALA A 948 0.11 34.37 21.33
N GLN A 949 -1.12 34.72 21.73
CA GLN A 949 -1.49 36.11 21.96
C GLN A 949 -0.73 36.73 23.13
N LEU A 950 -0.61 36.03 24.26
CA LEU A 950 0.12 36.50 25.43
C LEU A 950 1.62 36.60 25.15
N GLN A 951 2.20 35.62 24.46
CA GLN A 951 3.59 35.66 24.01
C GLN A 951 3.86 36.84 23.07
N SER A 952 2.92 37.16 22.18
CA SER A 952 3.03 38.33 21.30
C SER A 952 2.83 39.68 22.02
N GLN A 953 2.30 39.71 23.23
CA GLN A 953 2.11 40.94 24.03
C GLN A 953 3.19 41.12 25.08
N TYR A 954 3.58 40.02 25.73
CA TYR A 954 4.57 39.93 26.80
C TYR A 954 5.72 39.04 26.34
N SER A 955 6.36 39.43 25.24
CA SER A 955 7.36 38.62 24.54
C SER A 955 8.61 38.35 25.36
N GLU A 956 8.88 39.15 26.39
CA GLU A 956 10.01 38.97 27.31
C GLU A 956 9.71 37.99 28.46
N TRP A 957 8.45 37.58 28.65
CA TRP A 957 8.05 36.75 29.78
C TRP A 957 8.23 35.27 29.46
N VAL A 958 8.81 34.54 30.41
CA VAL A 958 8.87 33.07 30.40
C VAL A 958 7.91 32.55 31.49
N PRO A 959 6.80 31.88 31.11
CA PRO A 959 5.74 31.42 32.02
C PRO A 959 6.06 30.06 32.68
N ILE A 960 7.31 29.86 33.08
CA ILE A 960 7.79 28.70 33.83
C ILE A 960 8.28 29.22 35.19
N PRO A 961 7.99 28.56 36.32
CA PRO A 961 8.41 29.04 37.62
C PRO A 961 9.92 28.86 37.81
N ARG A 962 10.49 29.68 38.70
CA ARG A 962 11.87 29.53 39.18
C ARG A 962 11.88 28.83 40.53
N GLN A 963 12.98 28.13 40.82
CA GLN A 963 13.21 27.54 42.13
C GLN A 963 13.18 28.63 43.19
N GLY A 964 12.34 28.45 44.21
CA GLY A 964 12.12 29.44 45.28
C GLY A 964 10.83 30.26 45.14
N GLU A 965 10.12 30.19 44.01
CA GLU A 965 8.82 30.89 43.82
C GLU A 965 7.61 30.13 44.41
N GLY A 966 7.81 29.08 45.22
CA GLY A 966 6.74 28.32 45.87
C GLY A 966 5.90 27.41 44.96
N ARG A 967 6.24 27.30 43.66
CA ARG A 967 5.43 26.59 42.63
C ARG A 967 5.97 25.23 42.21
N ASN A 968 6.57 24.50 43.15
CA ASN A 968 7.22 23.21 42.84
C ASN A 968 6.22 22.16 42.31
N THR A 969 4.98 22.16 42.82
CA THR A 969 3.94 21.22 42.38
C THR A 969 3.51 21.50 40.94
N TYR A 970 3.30 22.76 40.57
CA TYR A 970 2.99 23.16 39.19
C TYR A 970 4.14 22.78 38.24
N PHE A 971 5.38 23.07 38.62
CA PHE A 971 6.54 22.69 37.81
C PHE A 971 6.62 21.16 37.61
N LYS A 972 6.44 20.38 38.68
CA LYS A 972 6.37 18.91 38.59
C LYS A 972 5.25 18.45 37.65
N ALA A 973 4.08 19.06 37.72
CA ALA A 973 2.97 18.74 36.81
C ALA A 973 3.32 19.01 35.34
N VAL A 974 3.92 20.17 35.03
CA VAL A 974 4.38 20.51 33.67
C VAL A 974 5.40 19.48 33.16
N VAL A 975 6.41 19.14 33.97
CA VAL A 975 7.42 18.14 33.60
C VAL A 975 6.81 16.75 33.41
N SER A 976 5.91 16.32 34.28
CA SER A 976 5.23 15.01 34.17
C SER A 976 4.39 14.92 32.91
N VAL A 977 3.67 15.98 32.54
CA VAL A 977 2.87 16.02 31.31
C VAL A 977 3.76 16.02 30.07
N LEU A 978 4.85 16.80 30.06
CA LEU A 978 5.81 16.75 28.95
C LEU A 978 6.41 15.35 28.79
N ALA A 979 6.77 14.68 29.88
CA ALA A 979 7.30 13.32 29.85
C ALA A 979 6.25 12.31 29.33
N TYR A 980 4.98 12.44 29.72
CA TYR A 980 3.89 11.62 29.21
C TYR A 980 3.68 11.83 27.70
N ILE A 981 3.72 13.07 27.21
CA ILE A 981 3.53 13.34 25.78
C ILE A 981 4.72 12.81 24.97
N VAL A 982 5.94 12.88 25.48
CA VAL A 982 7.11 12.22 24.85
C VAL A 982 6.85 10.71 24.74
N PHE A 983 6.39 10.07 25.81
CA PHE A 983 6.02 8.65 25.78
C PHE A 983 4.90 8.39 24.75
N TYR A 984 3.87 9.23 24.71
CA TYR A 984 2.77 9.09 23.76
C TYR A 984 3.24 9.22 22.31
N CYS A 985 4.09 10.20 22.00
CA CYS A 985 4.65 10.40 20.67
C CYS A 985 5.42 9.17 20.19
N MET A 986 6.19 8.52 21.08
CA MET A 986 6.94 7.31 20.73
C MET A 986 6.02 6.09 20.56
N ILE A 987 5.07 5.87 21.46
CA ILE A 987 4.28 4.62 21.48
C ILE A 987 3.06 4.67 20.56
N TYR A 988 2.29 5.76 20.60
CA TYR A 988 1.01 5.89 19.90
C TYR A 988 1.08 6.86 18.72
N GLY A 989 2.05 7.78 18.72
CA GLY A 989 2.07 8.93 17.81
C GLY A 989 2.09 8.60 16.32
N VAL A 990 2.63 7.44 15.92
CA VAL A 990 2.64 7.01 14.51
C VAL A 990 1.24 6.61 14.02
N ARG A 991 0.45 5.95 14.87
CA ARG A 991 -0.90 5.48 14.52
C ARG A 991 -1.99 6.48 14.87
N HIS A 992 -1.84 7.23 15.96
CA HIS A 992 -2.80 8.22 16.46
C HIS A 992 -2.25 9.64 16.34
N THR A 993 -1.76 9.99 15.15
CA THR A 993 -1.09 11.28 14.92
C THR A 993 -2.01 12.47 15.19
N TYR A 994 -3.32 12.36 14.89
CA TYR A 994 -4.32 13.40 15.18
C TYR A 994 -4.34 13.85 16.65
N TRP A 995 -4.07 12.95 17.60
CA TRP A 995 -4.16 13.26 19.04
C TRP A 995 -3.00 14.14 19.53
N LEU A 996 -1.89 14.20 18.79
CA LEU A 996 -0.72 15.02 19.14
C LEU A 996 -1.07 16.52 19.20
N HIS A 997 -2.01 16.99 18.36
CA HIS A 997 -2.53 18.36 18.45
C HIS A 997 -3.17 18.62 19.82
N HIS A 998 -4.07 17.74 20.26
CA HIS A 998 -4.82 17.91 21.49
C HIS A 998 -3.90 17.86 22.73
N LEU A 999 -2.89 16.99 22.72
CA LEU A 999 -1.85 16.95 23.75
C LEU A 999 -1.02 18.24 23.79
N PHE A 1000 -0.69 18.80 22.63
CA PHE A 1000 0.00 20.10 22.55
C PHE A 1000 -0.89 21.24 23.05
N ASN A 1001 -2.18 21.25 22.69
CA ASN A 1001 -3.15 22.23 23.19
C ASN A 1001 -3.29 22.16 24.72
N PHE A 1002 -3.37 20.95 25.28
CA PHE A 1002 -3.38 20.74 26.74
C PHE A 1002 -2.10 21.28 27.40
N THR A 1003 -0.94 21.05 26.79
CA THR A 1003 0.35 21.60 27.27
C THR A 1003 0.35 23.12 27.27
N CYS A 1004 -0.20 23.75 26.21
CA CYS A 1004 -0.36 25.20 26.16
C CYS A 1004 -1.27 25.71 27.28
N GLY A 1005 -2.35 24.98 27.59
CA GLY A 1005 -3.25 25.28 28.70
C GLY A 1005 -2.57 25.25 30.06
N LEU A 1006 -1.71 24.25 30.30
CA LEU A 1006 -0.91 24.21 31.52
C LEU A 1006 0.06 25.38 31.59
N ILE A 1007 0.78 25.67 30.51
CA ILE A 1007 1.73 26.80 30.45
C ILE A 1007 1.03 28.15 30.71
N LEU A 1008 -0.22 28.31 30.27
CA LEU A 1008 -1.02 29.51 30.52
C LEU A 1008 -1.27 29.79 32.00
N LEU A 1009 -1.38 28.77 32.85
CA LEU A 1009 -1.51 28.94 34.31
C LEU A 1009 -0.29 29.67 34.90
N GLY A 1010 0.88 29.54 34.26
CA GLY A 1010 2.08 30.31 34.59
C GLY A 1010 1.95 31.83 34.39
N TYR A 1011 1.08 32.28 33.48
CA TYR A 1011 0.75 33.70 33.29
C TYR A 1011 -0.31 34.18 34.29
N GLY A 1012 -1.30 33.35 34.61
CA GLY A 1012 -2.49 33.70 35.39
C GLY A 1012 -2.24 34.35 36.75
N GLU A 1013 -1.13 34.02 37.42
CA GLU A 1013 -0.84 34.60 38.73
C GLU A 1013 0.24 35.69 38.75
N LYS A 1014 0.94 35.97 37.62
CA LYS A 1014 1.63 37.27 37.48
C LYS A 1014 0.65 38.43 37.30
N VAL A 1015 -0.63 38.11 37.07
CA VAL A 1015 -1.78 39.01 37.06
C VAL A 1015 -2.40 39.16 38.46
N LEU A 1016 -2.33 38.11 39.31
CA LEU A 1016 -2.99 38.07 40.63
C LEU A 1016 -2.07 38.41 41.82
N TRP A 1017 -0.75 38.38 41.65
CA TRP A 1017 0.23 38.83 42.66
C TRP A 1017 0.81 40.21 42.32
N LYS A 1018 -0.07 41.22 42.27
CA LYS A 1018 0.17 42.59 42.75
C LYS A 1018 -1.10 43.42 42.70
#